data_AF-A0A9Q0C1U6-F1
#
_entry.id   AF-A0A9Q0C1U6-F1
#
_cell.length_a   1.000
_cell.length_b   1.000
_cell.length_c   1.000
_cell.angle_alpha   90.00
_cell.angle_beta   90.00
_cell.angle_gamma   90.00
#
_symmetry.space_group_name_H-M   'P 1'
#
loop_
_entity.id
_entity.type
_entity.pdbx_description
1 polymer ?
#
loop_
_entity_poly.entity_id
_entity_poly.type
_entity_poly.pdbx_seq_one_letter_code
_entity_poly.pdbx_strand_id
1 'polypeptide(L)'
;MAMAMASDRRHSVRSSTPSGMMQPQLAASNGGHQESGVQLQLADKLKIFKTDNFDPDAYVQSKCQSMLEKEIRTMNSYLQDLKKASAEEMRKSVYANYSSFIRTSREISDLEGELLSIRNLLSSQAALVHGLSDFDVDAAHYHDDRSHLMLAAEFDDRDHSHLQKWAAEFPDMLAVLLAERRVDEALDALDEADRLAAQANLDQSLTPPEIKLLRDSISHHRQRLADQLAQAACQSSTRGVELRAASSALQRLGDGPRAHSLLLNAHNQRLQFNLQNIHPTSTSYGGAYTTALSQQVFSVISQALSDSLEVFGNESWYTSELVVWATRQTEAFAHLVKRHVLASCAAAGGLRAAAECVQIALGHSALLEARGLSLSSVLLKLFRPTVEQALDVNLKRIEESSAALAAADDWVLAYPPGASRASARISTASLGLQPKLSSSAHRFYSMVQDFFEDVGPLLSLQLGGPTMDGLHKVFNSYIDLLISALPNSMEDELNPEGSGNKIVRPAETEAQQLALLANASLLAEDLLPRAAAKLYQAAASAEKRGPTNRMPEQREWKKKLQRSVDRLRDSFCRQHALELIFTEDGESNLSAEMYISLDNVALKEREWAPSLIFQDLYAKLNTMASIAQDMFVGRERFATLLMMKLIEPVILFISDQSFWEEIEEGPRPLGPCGLQQFYLDMQFVIVFGQQGRFLSRHVHQVILDNIERAVNAFAATGLDPEQHLDGDDVILEICQETISKISGRGRFANGDRDLNSPTASVSAHSMSSV
;
A
#
# COMPACT_ATOMS: atom_id res chain seq x y z
N MET A 1 -14.25 60.95 2.13
CA MET A 1 -14.71 60.91 3.54
C MET A 1 -13.74 60.01 4.29
N ALA A 2 -12.65 60.62 4.74
CA ALA A 2 -11.51 59.99 5.38
C ALA A 2 -11.61 60.25 6.89
N MET A 3 -11.25 59.26 7.70
CA MET A 3 -10.92 59.51 9.11
C MET A 3 -9.78 58.58 9.54
N ALA A 4 -8.59 59.16 9.56
CA ALA A 4 -7.46 58.72 10.33
C ALA A 4 -7.66 59.14 11.80
N MET A 5 -7.20 58.34 12.75
CA MET A 5 -6.92 58.76 14.12
C MET A 5 -5.69 57.99 14.61
N ALA A 6 -4.57 58.71 14.64
CA ALA A 6 -3.38 58.38 15.39
C ALA A 6 -3.49 58.93 16.83
N SER A 7 -2.58 58.50 17.71
CA SER A 7 -2.02 59.17 18.89
C SER A 7 -2.06 58.26 20.12
N ASP A 8 -0.97 57.59 20.50
CA ASP A 8 0.26 58.11 21.15
C ASP A 8 0.06 58.33 22.67
N ARG A 9 0.77 57.54 23.49
CA ARG A 9 1.04 57.85 24.91
C ARG A 9 2.48 57.52 25.26
N ARG A 10 3.14 58.58 25.73
CA ARG A 10 4.57 58.77 25.93
C ARG A 10 5.12 58.13 27.21
N HIS A 11 6.44 57.97 27.15
CA HIS A 11 7.43 57.68 28.18
C HIS A 11 7.23 58.35 29.55
N SER A 12 7.68 57.65 30.60
CA SER A 12 8.46 58.27 31.68
C SER A 12 9.50 57.30 32.24
N VAL A 13 10.73 57.79 32.27
CA VAL A 13 11.96 57.17 32.79
C VAL A 13 11.99 57.34 34.30
N ARG A 14 12.39 56.30 35.04
CA ARG A 14 13.03 56.49 36.35
C ARG A 14 14.01 55.36 36.67
N SER A 15 15.28 55.74 36.75
CA SER A 15 16.42 54.97 37.21
C SER A 15 16.50 54.95 38.74
N SER A 16 16.78 53.79 39.34
CA SER A 16 17.68 53.67 40.50
C SER A 16 17.87 52.20 40.92
N THR A 17 19.11 51.74 40.79
CA THR A 17 19.70 50.54 41.42
C THR A 17 19.78 50.70 42.94
N PRO A 18 19.86 49.60 43.73
CA PRO A 18 21.19 49.21 44.20
C PRO A 18 21.47 47.70 44.31
N SER A 19 22.73 47.36 44.03
CA SER A 19 23.66 46.43 44.71
C SER A 19 23.17 45.16 45.42
N GLY A 20 23.90 44.05 45.16
CA GLY A 20 24.40 43.18 46.25
C GLY A 20 24.10 41.68 46.14
N MET A 21 24.97 40.98 45.40
CA MET A 21 25.38 39.56 45.50
C MET A 21 24.65 38.59 46.47
N MET A 22 24.16 37.49 45.91
CA MET A 22 24.37 36.11 46.41
C MET A 22 24.00 35.08 45.31
N GLN A 23 24.96 34.25 44.90
CA GLN A 23 24.77 32.96 44.21
C GLN A 23 24.33 31.88 45.26
N PRO A 24 23.76 30.69 44.91
CA PRO A 24 24.08 29.90 43.72
C PRO A 24 22.95 29.07 43.04
N GLN A 25 23.28 28.66 41.80
CA GLN A 25 22.92 27.42 41.08
C GLN A 25 21.44 27.04 40.87
N LEU A 26 21.05 26.96 39.58
CA LEU A 26 20.33 25.83 38.98
C LEU A 26 20.50 25.87 37.45
N ALA A 27 20.69 24.69 36.86
CA ALA A 27 21.06 24.46 35.47
C ALA A 27 20.01 24.94 34.45
N ALA A 28 20.47 25.59 33.39
CA ALA A 28 19.68 25.93 32.21
C ALA A 28 20.28 25.23 30.97
N SER A 29 19.42 24.44 30.34
CA SER A 29 19.51 23.98 28.96
C SER A 29 19.84 25.15 28.03
N ASN A 30 20.91 25.03 27.25
CA ASN A 30 21.21 25.97 26.18
C ASN A 30 21.57 25.16 24.93
N GLY A 31 20.66 25.11 23.96
CA GLY A 31 20.80 24.37 22.71
C GLY A 31 19.67 24.75 21.77
N GLY A 32 19.70 25.99 21.27
CA GLY A 32 18.67 26.48 20.36
C GLY A 32 18.92 27.86 19.73
N HIS A 33 20.12 28.45 19.88
CA HIS A 33 20.39 29.82 19.41
C HIS A 33 21.62 29.97 18.49
N GLN A 34 22.24 28.88 18.01
CA GLN A 34 23.42 29.00 17.17
C GLN A 34 23.15 28.94 15.65
N GLU A 35 22.21 28.11 15.17
CA GLU A 35 21.95 27.99 13.72
C GLU A 35 21.26 29.23 13.12
N SER A 36 20.25 29.78 13.79
CA SER A 36 19.58 30.99 13.30
C SER A 36 20.51 32.20 13.25
N GLY A 37 21.52 32.24 14.13
CA GLY A 37 22.51 33.32 14.17
C GLY A 37 23.50 33.29 13.00
N VAL A 38 23.87 32.11 12.48
CA VAL A 38 24.82 31.99 11.36
C VAL A 38 24.16 32.32 10.02
N GLN A 39 22.91 31.88 9.84
CA GLN A 39 22.15 32.14 8.61
C GLN A 39 21.73 33.63 8.49
N LEU A 40 21.37 34.28 9.62
CA LEU A 40 21.19 35.73 9.67
C LEU A 40 22.50 36.50 9.37
N GLN A 41 23.64 36.04 9.90
CA GLN A 41 24.94 36.68 9.64
C GLN A 41 25.38 36.60 8.17
N LEU A 42 25.11 35.49 7.46
CA LEU A 42 25.44 35.36 6.04
C LEU A 42 24.47 36.17 5.16
N ALA A 43 23.17 36.16 5.47
CA ALA A 43 22.17 36.96 4.76
C ALA A 43 22.47 38.47 4.86
N ASP A 44 22.89 38.95 6.02
CA ASP A 44 23.30 40.34 6.23
C ASP A 44 24.59 40.69 5.47
N LYS A 45 25.55 39.76 5.39
CA LYS A 45 26.79 39.93 4.60
C LYS A 45 26.53 39.98 3.09
N LEU A 46 25.53 39.23 2.60
CA LEU A 46 25.14 39.20 1.19
C LEU A 46 24.20 40.35 0.78
N LYS A 47 23.60 41.05 1.75
CA LYS A 47 22.58 42.09 1.51
C LYS A 47 23.07 43.25 0.63
N ILE A 48 24.34 43.64 0.76
CA ILE A 48 24.94 44.72 -0.04
C ILE A 48 25.14 44.32 -1.51
N PHE A 49 25.26 43.01 -1.80
CA PHE A 49 25.45 42.48 -3.15
C PHE A 49 24.12 42.11 -3.84
N LYS A 50 23.01 42.15 -3.10
CA LYS A 50 21.65 41.82 -3.59
C LYS A 50 20.84 43.05 -4.00
N THR A 51 21.42 44.24 -3.97
CA THR A 51 20.74 45.47 -4.38
C THR A 51 20.84 45.67 -5.89
N ASP A 52 19.73 45.97 -6.54
CA ASP A 52 19.62 46.12 -8.01
C ASP A 52 20.53 47.22 -8.62
N ASN A 53 21.09 48.11 -7.79
CA ASN A 53 21.97 49.21 -8.20
C ASN A 53 23.41 49.07 -7.65
N PHE A 54 23.90 47.85 -7.43
CA PHE A 54 25.24 47.63 -6.91
C PHE A 54 26.31 47.99 -7.96
N ASP A 55 27.25 48.86 -7.59
CA ASP A 55 28.40 49.27 -8.43
C ASP A 55 29.69 48.63 -7.88
N PRO A 56 30.27 47.63 -8.57
CA PRO A 56 31.50 46.95 -8.15
C PRO A 56 32.71 47.89 -8.05
N ASP A 57 32.85 48.83 -8.98
CA ASP A 57 34.00 49.72 -9.05
C ASP A 57 33.96 50.75 -7.92
N ALA A 58 32.78 51.33 -7.65
CA ALA A 58 32.58 52.22 -6.51
C ALA A 58 32.77 51.49 -5.16
N TYR A 59 32.34 50.23 -5.06
CA TYR A 59 32.51 49.41 -3.85
C TYR A 59 33.99 49.13 -3.57
N VAL A 60 34.74 48.69 -4.58
CA VAL A 60 36.18 48.42 -4.46
C VAL A 60 36.94 49.71 -4.18
N GLN A 61 36.61 50.81 -4.88
CA GLN A 61 37.29 52.09 -4.71
C GLN A 61 37.04 52.68 -3.32
N SER A 62 35.81 52.65 -2.81
CA SER A 62 35.48 53.14 -1.46
C SER A 62 36.14 52.31 -0.35
N LYS A 63 36.37 51.02 -0.57
CA LYS A 63 36.86 50.11 0.47
C LYS A 63 38.37 49.91 0.43
N CYS A 64 38.98 49.95 -0.75
CA CYS A 64 40.41 49.69 -0.94
C CYS A 64 41.28 50.96 -0.98
N GLN A 65 40.70 52.16 -1.12
CA GLN A 65 41.47 53.42 -1.21
C GLN A 65 42.37 53.71 0.00
N SER A 66 42.04 53.20 1.18
CA SER A 66 42.79 53.43 2.43
C SER A 66 43.48 52.18 3.00
N MET A 67 43.42 51.04 2.30
CA MET A 67 43.91 49.76 2.81
C MET A 67 45.36 49.48 2.39
N LEU A 68 46.13 48.91 3.31
CA LEU A 68 47.48 48.40 3.02
C LEU A 68 47.40 47.07 2.25
N GLU A 69 48.45 46.70 1.52
CA GLU A 69 48.49 45.51 0.66
C GLU A 69 48.10 44.20 1.39
N LYS A 70 48.47 44.06 2.66
CA LYS A 70 48.09 42.92 3.50
C LYS A 70 46.58 42.88 3.80
N GLU A 71 45.98 44.04 3.97
CA GLU A 71 44.54 44.19 4.25
C GLU A 71 43.73 43.93 2.98
N ILE A 72 44.26 44.30 1.80
CA ILE A 72 43.68 43.98 0.50
C ILE A 72 43.68 42.46 0.24
N ARG A 73 44.79 41.75 0.51
CA ARG A 73 44.82 40.27 0.39
C ARG A 73 43.82 39.60 1.32
N THR A 74 43.68 40.12 2.54
CA THR A 74 42.70 39.62 3.53
C THR A 74 41.27 39.87 3.05
N MET A 75 40.98 41.03 2.46
CA MET A 75 39.69 41.34 1.84
C MET A 75 39.38 40.41 0.66
N ASN A 76 40.38 40.11 -0.18
CA ASN A 76 40.21 39.19 -1.31
C ASN A 76 39.86 37.77 -0.82
N SER A 77 40.60 37.26 0.17
CA SER A 77 40.26 35.97 0.81
C SER A 77 38.84 35.97 1.36
N TYR A 78 38.45 37.04 2.07
CA TYR A 78 37.10 37.18 2.61
C TYR A 78 36.01 37.18 1.51
N LEU A 79 36.25 37.85 0.38
CA LEU A 79 35.31 37.87 -0.75
C LEU A 79 35.23 36.50 -1.45
N GLN A 80 36.34 35.78 -1.56
CA GLN A 80 36.36 34.41 -2.08
C GLN A 80 35.58 33.45 -1.17
N ASP A 81 35.77 33.54 0.16
CA ASP A 81 35.02 32.74 1.13
C ASP A 81 33.52 33.07 1.08
N LEU A 82 33.18 34.35 0.92
CA LEU A 82 31.78 34.80 0.79
C LEU A 82 31.15 34.33 -0.54
N LYS A 83 31.91 34.29 -1.63
CA LYS A 83 31.48 33.73 -2.93
C LYS A 83 31.17 32.24 -2.78
N LYS A 84 32.06 31.46 -2.15
CA LYS A 84 31.85 30.02 -1.89
C LYS A 84 30.58 29.79 -1.04
N ALA A 85 30.43 30.52 0.07
CA ALA A 85 29.24 30.41 0.91
C ALA A 85 27.94 30.84 0.20
N SER A 86 27.99 31.82 -0.72
CA SER A 86 26.82 32.22 -1.51
C SER A 86 26.40 31.16 -2.52
N ALA A 87 27.37 30.50 -3.17
CA ALA A 87 27.09 29.41 -4.10
C ALA A 87 26.46 28.21 -3.38
N GLU A 88 26.94 27.87 -2.19
CA GLU A 88 26.38 26.82 -1.33
C GLU A 88 24.92 27.11 -0.91
N GLU A 89 24.61 28.35 -0.55
CA GLU A 89 23.24 28.74 -0.16
C GLU A 89 22.30 28.76 -1.37
N MET A 90 22.77 29.20 -2.53
CA MET A 90 22.00 29.14 -3.78
C MET A 90 21.71 27.68 -4.16
N ARG A 91 22.72 26.81 -4.08
CA ARG A 91 22.61 25.37 -4.26
C ARG A 91 21.52 24.80 -3.34
N LYS A 92 21.58 25.07 -2.03
CA LYS A 92 20.58 24.63 -1.04
C LYS A 92 19.17 25.15 -1.34
N SER A 93 19.03 26.42 -1.71
CA SER A 93 17.74 27.03 -2.03
C SER A 93 17.09 26.45 -3.29
N VAL A 94 17.89 26.21 -4.35
CA VAL A 94 17.43 25.56 -5.57
C VAL A 94 17.04 24.11 -5.30
N TYR A 95 17.85 23.37 -4.52
CA TYR A 95 17.54 22.00 -4.10
C TYR A 95 16.25 21.90 -3.27
N ALA A 96 16.02 22.84 -2.34
CA ALA A 96 14.84 22.83 -1.49
C ALA A 96 13.53 23.14 -2.26
N ASN A 97 13.59 23.99 -3.30
CA ASN A 97 12.40 24.47 -3.99
C ASN A 97 12.07 23.73 -5.30
N TYR A 98 12.95 22.87 -5.79
CA TYR A 98 12.76 22.13 -7.05
C TYR A 98 11.51 21.23 -7.03
N SER A 99 11.25 20.53 -5.92
CA SER A 99 10.06 19.67 -5.77
C SER A 99 8.75 20.46 -5.76
N SER A 100 8.76 21.64 -5.13
CA SER A 100 7.62 22.57 -5.09
C SER A 100 7.28 23.11 -6.47
N PHE A 101 8.30 23.43 -7.30
CA PHE A 101 8.14 23.89 -8.67
C PHE A 101 7.51 22.81 -9.57
N ILE A 102 8.02 21.58 -9.52
CA ILE A 102 7.47 20.46 -10.30
C ILE A 102 6.04 20.10 -9.85
N ARG A 103 5.76 20.20 -8.55
CA ARG A 103 4.43 19.94 -8.00
C ARG A 103 3.41 21.01 -8.42
N THR A 104 3.77 22.30 -8.34
CA THR A 104 2.87 23.39 -8.76
C THR A 104 2.58 23.34 -10.26
N SER A 105 3.57 23.03 -11.10
CA SER A 105 3.33 22.85 -12.54
C SER A 105 2.35 21.71 -12.86
N ARG A 106 2.39 20.60 -12.11
CA ARG A 106 1.45 19.47 -12.26
C ARG A 106 0.05 19.80 -11.73
N GLU A 107 -0.03 20.45 -10.57
CA GLU A 107 -1.32 20.86 -9.98
C GLU A 107 -2.07 21.86 -10.87
N ILE A 108 -1.35 22.74 -11.60
CA ILE A 108 -1.95 23.63 -12.61
C ILE A 108 -2.57 22.84 -13.76
N SER A 109 -1.89 21.82 -14.28
CA SER A 109 -2.45 20.96 -15.35
C SER A 109 -3.64 20.11 -14.88
N ASP A 110 -3.64 19.63 -13.64
CA ASP A 110 -4.77 18.87 -13.08
C ASP A 110 -6.01 19.79 -12.88
N LEU A 111 -5.80 21.03 -12.44
CA LEU A 111 -6.86 22.06 -12.32
C LEU A 111 -7.49 22.41 -13.67
N GLU A 112 -6.71 22.47 -14.75
CA GLU A 112 -7.22 22.66 -16.11
C GLU A 112 -8.15 21.51 -16.55
N GLY A 113 -7.84 20.28 -16.15
CA GLY A 113 -8.67 19.09 -16.39
C GLY A 113 -9.99 19.09 -15.61
N GLU A 114 -9.96 19.54 -14.36
CA GLU A 114 -11.17 19.69 -13.54
C GLU A 114 -12.11 20.78 -14.07
N LEU A 115 -11.56 21.88 -14.58
CA LEU A 115 -12.34 22.97 -15.17
C LEU A 115 -13.08 22.53 -16.45
N LEU A 116 -12.45 21.66 -17.25
CA LEU A 116 -13.06 20.97 -18.39
C LEU A 116 -14.22 20.04 -17.96
N SER A 117 -14.08 19.34 -16.83
CA SER A 117 -15.11 18.47 -16.27
C SER A 117 -16.34 19.25 -15.78
N ILE A 118 -16.13 20.36 -15.07
CA ILE A 118 -17.21 21.25 -14.58
C ILE A 118 -18.00 21.84 -15.75
N ARG A 119 -17.32 22.25 -16.83
CA ARG A 119 -17.97 22.74 -18.06
C ARG A 119 -18.90 21.68 -18.68
N ASN A 120 -18.47 20.42 -18.71
CA ASN A 120 -19.28 19.33 -19.25
C ASN A 120 -20.47 19.01 -18.33
N LEU A 121 -20.30 19.07 -17.02
CA LEU A 121 -21.37 18.86 -16.04
C LEU A 121 -22.46 19.95 -16.13
N LEU A 122 -22.06 21.22 -16.23
CA LEU A 122 -22.97 22.35 -16.44
C LEU A 122 -23.75 22.24 -17.75
N SER A 123 -23.12 21.76 -18.82
CA SER A 123 -23.79 21.48 -20.10
C SER A 123 -24.82 20.35 -19.98
N SER A 124 -24.54 19.31 -19.18
CA SER A 124 -25.48 18.20 -18.95
C SER A 124 -26.69 18.60 -18.08
N GLN A 125 -26.48 19.45 -17.07
CA GLN A 125 -27.53 20.00 -16.22
C GLN A 125 -28.44 20.96 -16.99
N ALA A 126 -27.88 21.77 -17.89
CA ALA A 126 -28.67 22.63 -18.79
C ALA A 126 -29.59 21.81 -19.71
N ALA A 127 -29.15 20.64 -20.19
CA ALA A 127 -29.97 19.74 -21.01
C ALA A 127 -31.12 19.09 -20.22
N LEU A 128 -30.92 18.77 -18.94
CA LEU A 128 -31.96 18.23 -18.04
C LEU A 128 -33.02 19.27 -17.68
N VAL A 129 -32.62 20.53 -17.45
CA VAL A 129 -33.54 21.64 -17.16
C VAL A 129 -34.44 21.95 -18.38
N HIS A 130 -33.93 21.77 -19.59
CA HIS A 130 -34.74 21.89 -20.82
C HIS A 130 -35.68 20.70 -21.07
N GLY A 131 -35.40 19.52 -20.52
CA GLY A 131 -36.25 18.33 -20.67
C GLY A 131 -37.42 18.25 -19.68
N LEU A 132 -37.41 19.07 -18.63
CA LEU A 132 -38.42 19.08 -17.56
C LEU A 132 -39.48 20.18 -17.75
N SER A 133 -39.45 20.95 -18.85
CA SER A 133 -40.43 22.01 -19.12
C SER A 133 -41.61 21.59 -20.01
N ASP A 134 -41.71 20.32 -20.37
CA ASP A 134 -42.83 19.76 -21.14
C ASP A 134 -43.46 18.60 -20.34
N PHE A 135 -44.79 18.54 -20.35
CA PHE A 135 -45.72 17.53 -19.80
C PHE A 135 -46.52 17.94 -18.55
N ASP A 136 -47.82 18.08 -18.81
CA ASP A 136 -48.93 18.43 -17.92
C ASP A 136 -50.05 17.36 -18.05
N VAL A 137 -51.00 17.41 -17.11
CA VAL A 137 -52.43 16.98 -17.18
C VAL A 137 -52.90 15.68 -16.46
N ASP A 138 -53.65 15.94 -15.38
CA ASP A 138 -55.00 15.48 -14.91
C ASP A 138 -55.48 14.02 -14.69
N ALA A 139 -55.87 13.80 -13.42
CA ALA A 139 -57.23 13.59 -12.86
C ALA A 139 -58.06 12.28 -12.95
N ALA A 140 -58.57 11.91 -11.76
CA ALA A 140 -59.97 11.59 -11.37
C ALA A 140 -60.49 10.13 -11.20
N HIS A 141 -60.83 9.82 -9.92
CA HIS A 141 -62.16 9.45 -9.35
C HIS A 141 -62.73 8.00 -9.15
N TYR A 142 -63.22 7.82 -7.90
CA TYR A 142 -64.41 7.05 -7.36
C TYR A 142 -64.43 5.49 -7.36
N HIS A 143 -65.11 4.71 -6.47
CA HIS A 143 -66.02 4.89 -5.31
C HIS A 143 -66.09 3.58 -4.44
N ASP A 144 -66.78 3.72 -3.31
CA ASP A 144 -67.16 2.92 -2.11
C ASP A 144 -68.02 1.60 -2.17
N ASP A 145 -67.98 0.85 -1.05
CA ASP A 145 -69.05 0.17 -0.23
C ASP A 145 -69.54 -1.33 -0.32
N ARG A 146 -69.78 -1.88 0.91
CA ARG A 146 -70.75 -2.89 1.50
C ARG A 146 -70.71 -4.46 1.46
N SER A 147 -70.62 -5.01 2.69
CA SER A 147 -71.57 -5.84 3.52
C SER A 147 -72.10 -7.27 3.20
N HIS A 148 -71.97 -8.14 4.23
CA HIS A 148 -72.86 -9.20 4.83
C HIS A 148 -73.63 -10.25 3.99
N LEU A 149 -73.63 -11.52 4.46
CA LEU A 149 -74.81 -12.31 4.87
C LEU A 149 -74.45 -13.72 5.43
N MET A 150 -75.34 -14.24 6.29
CA MET A 150 -75.30 -15.50 7.05
C MET A 150 -76.48 -16.39 6.64
N LEU A 151 -76.34 -17.73 6.66
CA LEU A 151 -77.45 -18.69 6.62
C LEU A 151 -77.15 -19.94 7.46
N ALA A 152 -78.22 -20.44 8.09
CA ALA A 152 -78.27 -21.50 9.10
C ALA A 152 -78.62 -22.89 8.53
N ALA A 153 -78.38 -23.95 9.29
CA ALA A 153 -78.98 -25.27 9.13
C ALA A 153 -79.19 -25.96 10.50
N GLU A 154 -80.32 -26.67 10.62
CA GLU A 154 -80.86 -27.38 11.80
C GLU A 154 -80.39 -28.86 11.89
N PHE A 155 -80.88 -29.59 12.92
CA PHE A 155 -80.77 -31.03 13.33
C PHE A 155 -79.78 -31.29 14.49
N ASP A 156 -79.98 -32.11 15.54
CA ASP A 156 -81.04 -33.05 16.03
C ASP A 156 -80.86 -33.24 17.57
N ASP A 157 -81.94 -33.46 18.33
CA ASP A 157 -82.04 -33.37 19.81
C ASP A 157 -81.78 -34.72 20.53
N ARG A 158 -80.84 -35.54 20.03
CA ARG A 158 -80.51 -36.86 20.63
C ARG A 158 -79.12 -36.98 21.24
N ASP A 159 -78.21 -36.04 20.96
CA ASP A 159 -76.82 -36.07 21.43
C ASP A 159 -76.60 -35.43 22.82
N HIS A 160 -77.58 -34.66 23.33
CA HIS A 160 -77.46 -33.87 24.56
C HIS A 160 -77.14 -34.72 25.81
N SER A 161 -77.73 -35.92 25.95
CA SER A 161 -77.55 -36.74 27.16
C SER A 161 -76.20 -37.46 27.23
N HIS A 162 -75.58 -37.72 26.08
CA HIS A 162 -74.26 -38.36 26.00
C HIS A 162 -73.16 -37.32 26.20
N LEU A 163 -73.32 -36.13 25.61
CA LEU A 163 -72.41 -35.00 25.81
C LEU A 163 -72.31 -34.56 27.27
N GLN A 164 -73.44 -34.48 27.98
CA GLN A 164 -73.47 -34.03 29.38
C GLN A 164 -72.78 -35.03 30.33
N LYS A 165 -72.89 -36.33 30.07
CA LYS A 165 -72.17 -37.37 30.82
C LYS A 165 -70.67 -37.35 30.52
N TRP A 166 -70.32 -37.25 29.25
CA TRP A 166 -68.93 -37.15 28.81
C TRP A 166 -68.24 -35.92 29.43
N ALA A 167 -68.91 -34.77 29.46
CA ALA A 167 -68.40 -33.55 30.09
C ALA A 167 -68.16 -33.68 31.61
N ALA A 168 -68.92 -34.54 32.30
CA ALA A 168 -68.74 -34.82 33.72
C ALA A 168 -67.58 -35.80 33.99
N GLU A 169 -67.36 -36.78 33.12
CA GLU A 169 -66.30 -37.80 33.24
C GLU A 169 -64.93 -37.32 32.70
N PHE A 170 -64.94 -36.30 31.84
CA PHE A 170 -63.76 -35.76 31.17
C PHE A 170 -62.60 -35.37 32.12
N PRO A 171 -62.82 -34.63 33.23
CA PRO A 171 -61.74 -34.25 34.14
C PRO A 171 -61.05 -35.45 34.81
N ASP A 172 -61.82 -36.47 35.19
CA ASP A 172 -61.31 -37.67 35.86
C ASP A 172 -60.52 -38.55 34.88
N MET A 173 -61.04 -38.74 33.66
CA MET A 173 -60.33 -39.43 32.58
C MET A 173 -58.99 -38.76 32.28
N LEU A 174 -58.98 -37.43 32.15
CA LEU A 174 -57.76 -36.69 31.85
C LEU A 174 -56.76 -36.77 33.01
N ALA A 175 -57.21 -36.71 34.27
CA ALA A 175 -56.34 -36.87 35.43
C ALA A 175 -55.62 -38.22 35.46
N VAL A 176 -56.30 -39.31 35.07
CA VAL A 176 -55.70 -40.65 34.94
C VAL A 176 -54.65 -40.68 33.83
N LEU A 177 -54.97 -40.16 32.65
CA LEU A 177 -54.03 -40.11 31.51
C LEU A 177 -52.76 -39.30 31.86
N LEU A 178 -52.91 -38.20 32.58
CA LEU A 178 -51.80 -37.38 33.06
C LEU A 178 -50.95 -38.11 34.12
N ALA A 179 -51.59 -38.87 35.03
CA ALA A 179 -50.88 -39.66 36.04
C ALA A 179 -50.06 -40.80 35.40
N GLU A 180 -50.58 -41.42 34.34
CA GLU A 180 -49.91 -42.49 33.58
C GLU A 180 -48.87 -41.96 32.56
N ARG A 181 -48.69 -40.63 32.46
CA ARG A 181 -47.82 -39.96 31.47
C ARG A 181 -48.17 -40.28 30.01
N ARG A 182 -49.43 -40.59 29.72
CA ARG A 182 -49.94 -40.86 28.36
C ARG A 182 -50.29 -39.54 27.68
N VAL A 183 -49.25 -38.77 27.35
CA VAL A 183 -49.38 -37.39 26.87
C VAL A 183 -50.19 -37.30 25.58
N ASP A 184 -49.92 -38.16 24.59
CA ASP A 184 -50.63 -38.12 23.30
C ASP A 184 -52.13 -38.37 23.45
N GLU A 185 -52.50 -39.33 24.30
CA GLU A 185 -53.91 -39.65 24.58
C GLU A 185 -54.60 -38.55 25.39
N ALA A 186 -53.87 -37.88 26.28
CA ALA A 186 -54.36 -36.70 26.98
C ALA A 186 -54.61 -35.52 26.03
N LEU A 187 -53.76 -35.35 25.00
CA LEU A 187 -53.96 -34.35 23.94
C LEU A 187 -55.17 -34.70 23.08
N ASP A 188 -55.32 -35.95 22.66
CA ASP A 188 -56.45 -36.40 21.84
C ASP A 188 -57.78 -36.23 22.61
N ALA A 189 -57.79 -36.51 23.92
CA ALA A 189 -58.94 -36.26 24.78
C ALA A 189 -59.28 -34.77 24.91
N LEU A 190 -58.28 -33.88 24.97
CA LEU A 190 -58.47 -32.42 24.96
C LEU A 190 -58.99 -31.91 23.61
N ASP A 191 -58.48 -32.46 22.49
CA ASP A 191 -58.93 -32.11 21.14
C ASP A 191 -60.38 -32.57 20.89
N GLU A 192 -60.77 -33.73 21.43
CA GLU A 192 -62.16 -34.20 21.46
C GLU A 192 -63.05 -33.28 22.32
N ALA A 193 -62.55 -32.82 23.47
CA ALA A 193 -63.26 -31.88 24.34
C ALA A 193 -63.62 -30.57 23.64
N ASP A 194 -62.67 -30.00 22.90
CA ASP A 194 -62.90 -28.77 22.16
C ASP A 194 -63.88 -28.99 20.99
N ARG A 195 -63.81 -30.13 20.31
CA ARG A 195 -64.77 -30.47 19.24
C ARG A 195 -66.19 -30.60 19.77
N LEU A 196 -66.37 -31.30 20.90
CA LEU A 196 -67.65 -31.45 21.56
C LEU A 196 -68.17 -30.11 22.11
N ALA A 197 -67.31 -29.27 22.68
CA ALA A 197 -67.69 -27.93 23.14
C ALA A 197 -68.07 -26.97 21.98
N ALA A 198 -67.48 -27.15 20.80
CA ALA A 198 -67.84 -26.41 19.60
C ALA A 198 -69.16 -26.88 18.99
N GLN A 199 -69.36 -28.20 18.87
CA GLN A 199 -70.62 -28.81 18.42
C GLN A 199 -71.77 -28.44 19.35
N ALA A 200 -71.57 -28.50 20.67
CA ALA A 200 -72.61 -28.13 21.63
C ALA A 200 -73.08 -26.67 21.52
N ASN A 201 -72.20 -25.79 21.05
CA ASN A 201 -72.50 -24.39 20.83
C ASN A 201 -73.21 -24.13 19.49
N LEU A 202 -73.03 -25.00 18.49
CA LEU A 202 -73.71 -24.96 17.19
C LEU A 202 -75.11 -25.57 17.30
N ASP A 203 -75.21 -26.74 17.93
CA ASP A 203 -76.42 -27.55 18.01
C ASP A 203 -77.32 -27.13 19.19
N GLN A 204 -76.90 -26.09 19.94
CA GLN A 204 -77.52 -25.60 21.18
C GLN A 204 -77.74 -26.72 22.22
N SER A 205 -76.87 -27.74 22.22
CA SER A 205 -77.06 -28.95 23.00
C SER A 205 -76.73 -28.85 24.49
N LEU A 206 -76.03 -27.78 24.86
CA LEU A 206 -75.76 -27.40 26.23
C LEU A 206 -76.19 -25.95 26.44
N THR A 207 -76.59 -25.60 27.66
CA THR A 207 -76.92 -24.21 27.96
C THR A 207 -75.64 -23.33 27.92
N PRO A 208 -75.74 -22.04 27.57
CA PRO A 208 -74.59 -21.12 27.57
C PRO A 208 -73.70 -21.15 28.83
N PRO A 209 -74.24 -21.25 30.08
CA PRO A 209 -73.40 -21.39 31.27
C PRO A 209 -72.67 -22.74 31.36
N GLU A 210 -73.28 -23.84 30.90
CA GLU A 210 -72.64 -25.17 30.88
C GLU A 210 -71.49 -25.22 29.86
N ILE A 211 -71.68 -24.62 28.68
CA ILE A 211 -70.63 -24.47 27.66
C ILE A 211 -69.46 -23.66 28.21
N LYS A 212 -69.75 -22.57 28.94
CA LYS A 212 -68.71 -21.76 29.57
C LYS A 212 -67.93 -22.56 30.62
N LEU A 213 -68.62 -23.31 31.46
CA LEU A 213 -68.01 -24.12 32.53
C LEU A 213 -67.14 -25.25 31.95
N LEU A 214 -67.59 -25.87 30.84
CA LEU A 214 -66.80 -26.85 30.09
C LEU A 214 -65.54 -26.21 29.47
N ARG A 215 -65.66 -25.04 28.81
CA ARG A 215 -64.50 -24.30 28.27
C ARG A 215 -63.51 -23.88 29.35
N ASP A 216 -64.00 -23.41 30.49
CA ASP A 216 -63.17 -23.04 31.64
C ASP A 216 -62.43 -24.27 32.18
N SER A 217 -63.08 -25.43 32.24
CA SER A 217 -62.47 -26.71 32.64
C SER A 217 -61.42 -27.20 31.64
N ILE A 218 -61.71 -27.15 30.33
CA ILE A 218 -60.77 -27.52 29.27
C ILE A 218 -59.53 -26.61 29.32
N SER A 219 -59.74 -25.29 29.44
CA SER A 219 -58.67 -24.31 29.57
C SER A 219 -57.80 -24.56 30.80
N HIS A 220 -58.41 -24.83 31.95
CA HIS A 220 -57.69 -25.15 33.19
C HIS A 220 -56.78 -26.38 33.02
N HIS A 221 -57.30 -27.47 32.45
CA HIS A 221 -56.52 -28.70 32.29
C HIS A 221 -55.47 -28.59 31.19
N ARG A 222 -55.76 -27.85 30.11
CA ARG A 222 -54.78 -27.51 29.06
C ARG A 222 -53.59 -26.76 29.65
N GLN A 223 -53.85 -25.73 30.48
CA GLN A 223 -52.78 -25.00 31.16
C GLN A 223 -51.98 -25.89 32.11
N ARG A 224 -52.66 -26.75 32.89
CA ARG A 224 -52.01 -27.67 33.82
C ARG A 224 -51.10 -28.68 33.11
N LEU A 225 -51.54 -29.23 31.96
CA LEU A 225 -50.71 -30.11 31.14
C LEU A 225 -49.53 -29.35 30.54
N ALA A 226 -49.74 -28.13 30.04
CA ALA A 226 -48.67 -27.28 29.52
C ALA A 226 -47.61 -26.99 30.60
N ASP A 227 -48.01 -26.67 31.82
CA ASP A 227 -47.06 -26.41 32.91
C ASP A 227 -46.26 -27.67 33.31
N GLN A 228 -46.89 -28.85 33.30
CA GLN A 228 -46.20 -30.12 33.55
C GLN A 228 -45.18 -30.46 32.47
N LEU A 229 -45.54 -30.28 31.19
CA LEU A 229 -44.63 -30.48 30.06
C LEU A 229 -43.48 -29.48 30.07
N ALA A 230 -43.76 -28.21 30.36
CA ALA A 230 -42.74 -27.18 30.51
C ALA A 230 -41.75 -27.51 31.63
N GLN A 231 -42.24 -28.00 32.77
CA GLN A 231 -41.39 -28.41 33.89
C GLN A 231 -40.53 -29.63 33.53
N ALA A 232 -41.06 -30.60 32.77
CA ALA A 232 -40.30 -31.75 32.29
C ALA A 232 -39.21 -31.34 31.28
N ALA A 233 -39.51 -30.42 30.37
CA ALA A 233 -38.56 -29.91 29.38
C ALA A 233 -37.35 -29.17 30.02
N CYS A 234 -37.55 -28.56 31.19
CA CYS A 234 -36.50 -27.85 31.94
C CYS A 234 -35.52 -28.75 32.72
N GLN A 235 -35.76 -30.06 32.80
CA GLN A 235 -34.91 -30.94 33.62
C GLN A 235 -33.59 -31.25 32.90
N SER A 236 -32.48 -31.22 33.64
CA SER A 236 -31.14 -31.48 33.08
C SER A 236 -30.94 -32.92 32.58
N SER A 237 -31.77 -33.87 33.03
CA SER A 237 -31.77 -35.26 32.58
C SER A 237 -32.56 -35.50 31.29
N THR A 238 -33.35 -34.53 30.83
CA THR A 238 -34.24 -34.68 29.68
C THR A 238 -33.44 -34.88 28.41
N ARG A 239 -33.70 -35.99 27.71
CA ARG A 239 -33.01 -36.32 26.46
C ARG A 239 -33.59 -35.55 25.29
N GLY A 240 -32.85 -35.43 24.19
CA GLY A 240 -33.31 -34.68 23.01
C GLY A 240 -34.64 -35.19 22.41
N VAL A 241 -34.91 -36.49 22.49
CA VAL A 241 -36.20 -37.07 22.03
C VAL A 241 -37.35 -36.65 22.94
N GLU A 242 -37.15 -36.67 24.25
CA GLU A 242 -38.15 -36.26 25.25
C GLU A 242 -38.43 -34.76 25.18
N LEU A 243 -37.38 -33.96 24.96
CA LEU A 243 -37.49 -32.51 24.76
C LEU A 243 -38.34 -32.20 23.51
N ARG A 244 -38.05 -32.85 22.37
CA ARG A 244 -38.85 -32.68 21.15
C ARG A 244 -40.31 -33.09 21.36
N ALA A 245 -40.56 -34.25 21.97
CA ALA A 245 -41.91 -34.71 22.26
C ALA A 245 -42.68 -33.73 23.15
N ALA A 246 -42.04 -33.20 24.21
CA ALA A 246 -42.64 -32.19 25.08
C ALA A 246 -42.91 -30.87 24.34
N SER A 247 -41.99 -30.43 23.47
CA SER A 247 -42.18 -29.22 22.64
C SER A 247 -43.32 -29.38 21.61
N SER A 248 -43.42 -30.53 20.93
CA SER A 248 -44.54 -30.84 20.03
C SER A 248 -45.88 -30.89 20.76
N ALA A 249 -45.91 -31.47 21.97
CA ALA A 249 -47.10 -31.51 22.81
C ALA A 249 -47.54 -30.09 23.25
N LEU A 250 -46.58 -29.24 23.65
CA LEU A 250 -46.85 -27.84 24.00
C LEU A 250 -47.36 -27.03 22.80
N GLN A 251 -46.82 -27.27 21.61
CA GLN A 251 -47.30 -26.64 20.39
C GLN A 251 -48.73 -27.09 20.03
N ARG A 252 -49.05 -28.39 20.16
CA ARG A 252 -50.44 -28.90 20.01
C ARG A 252 -51.41 -28.23 20.98
N LEU A 253 -50.95 -27.91 22.20
CA LEU A 253 -51.74 -27.18 23.20
C LEU A 253 -51.93 -25.69 22.91
N GLY A 254 -51.31 -25.15 21.86
CA GLY A 254 -51.35 -23.74 21.51
C GLY A 254 -50.32 -22.86 22.24
N ASP A 255 -49.42 -23.44 23.03
CA ASP A 255 -48.36 -22.72 23.77
C ASP A 255 -46.98 -22.82 23.08
N GLY A 256 -47.00 -22.61 21.76
CA GLY A 256 -45.81 -22.72 20.93
C GLY A 256 -44.69 -21.72 21.23
N PRO A 257 -44.93 -20.43 21.57
CA PRO A 257 -43.87 -19.50 21.99
C PRO A 257 -43.08 -20.01 23.21
N ARG A 258 -43.79 -20.56 24.21
CA ARG A 258 -43.16 -21.14 25.40
C ARG A 258 -42.39 -22.41 25.03
N ALA A 259 -42.98 -23.28 24.20
CA ALA A 259 -42.33 -24.50 23.71
C ALA A 259 -40.99 -24.20 23.00
N HIS A 260 -40.98 -23.21 22.10
CA HIS A 260 -39.80 -22.80 21.36
C HIS A 260 -38.73 -22.20 22.29
N SER A 261 -39.14 -21.30 23.19
CA SER A 261 -38.24 -20.71 24.19
C SER A 261 -37.57 -21.76 25.08
N LEU A 262 -38.33 -22.78 25.51
CA LEU A 262 -37.81 -23.88 26.32
C LEU A 262 -36.82 -24.77 25.56
N LEU A 263 -37.12 -25.08 24.29
CA LEU A 263 -36.23 -25.84 23.42
C LEU A 263 -34.87 -25.13 23.25
N LEU A 264 -34.88 -23.83 22.95
CA LEU A 264 -33.66 -23.03 22.81
C LEU A 264 -32.89 -22.91 24.14
N ASN A 265 -33.60 -22.75 25.26
CA ASN A 265 -32.98 -22.70 26.59
C ASN A 265 -32.31 -24.03 26.96
N ALA A 266 -32.93 -25.16 26.66
CA ALA A 266 -32.34 -26.49 26.90
C ALA A 266 -31.06 -26.68 26.08
N HIS A 267 -31.05 -26.28 24.80
CA HIS A 267 -29.83 -26.31 23.99
C HIS A 267 -28.75 -25.36 24.53
N ASN A 268 -29.12 -24.17 25.01
CA ASN A 268 -28.19 -23.23 25.63
C ASN A 268 -27.56 -23.81 26.91
N GLN A 269 -28.35 -24.43 27.79
CA GLN A 269 -27.84 -25.09 29.00
C GLN A 269 -26.86 -26.22 28.65
N ARG A 270 -27.20 -27.05 27.66
CA ARG A 270 -26.31 -28.11 27.18
C ARG A 270 -25.00 -27.56 26.61
N LEU A 271 -25.06 -26.45 25.87
CA LEU A 271 -23.87 -25.78 25.36
C LEU A 271 -23.01 -25.29 26.52
N GLN A 272 -23.58 -24.58 27.50
CA GLN A 272 -22.84 -24.07 28.67
C GLN A 272 -22.16 -25.20 29.44
N PHE A 273 -22.82 -26.34 29.63
CA PHE A 273 -22.23 -27.51 30.27
C PHE A 273 -21.04 -28.08 29.46
N ASN A 274 -21.18 -28.21 28.14
CA ASN A 274 -20.12 -28.73 27.29
C ASN A 274 -18.90 -27.78 27.23
N LEU A 275 -19.15 -26.46 27.26
CA LEU A 275 -18.09 -25.45 27.25
C LEU A 275 -17.22 -25.47 28.52
N GLN A 276 -17.75 -25.90 29.67
CA GLN A 276 -16.97 -26.01 30.92
C GLN A 276 -15.79 -26.99 30.80
N ASN A 277 -15.87 -27.96 29.89
CA ASN A 277 -14.84 -28.97 29.69
C ASN A 277 -13.76 -28.56 28.67
N ILE A 278 -13.91 -27.40 28.02
CA ILE A 278 -12.97 -26.92 26.99
C ILE A 278 -12.13 -25.80 27.58
N HIS A 279 -10.84 -26.07 27.80
CA HIS A 279 -9.92 -25.09 28.35
C HIS A 279 -8.85 -24.66 27.33
N PRO A 280 -8.42 -23.38 27.34
CA PRO A 280 -7.29 -22.94 26.53
C PRO A 280 -6.01 -23.68 26.93
N THR A 281 -5.45 -24.48 26.02
CA THR A 281 -4.14 -25.11 26.22
C THR A 281 -3.02 -24.15 25.82
N SER A 282 -1.95 -24.08 26.62
CA SER A 282 -0.77 -23.22 26.36
C SER A 282 0.16 -23.72 25.25
N THR A 283 -0.03 -24.94 24.74
CA THR A 283 0.93 -25.63 23.87
C THR A 283 0.63 -25.54 22.38
N SER A 284 -0.58 -25.16 21.98
CA SER A 284 -0.93 -24.96 20.57
C SER A 284 -1.22 -23.48 20.32
N TYR A 285 -0.92 -22.97 19.11
CA TYR A 285 -1.15 -21.58 18.68
C TYR A 285 -2.66 -21.21 18.59
N GLY A 286 -3.51 -21.83 19.40
CA GLY A 286 -4.94 -21.59 19.52
C GLY A 286 -5.82 -22.35 18.54
N GLY A 287 -5.25 -22.97 17.49
CA GLY A 287 -6.00 -23.76 16.51
C GLY A 287 -6.83 -24.88 17.14
N ALA A 288 -6.22 -25.73 17.98
CA ALA A 288 -6.93 -26.86 18.62
C ALA A 288 -8.07 -26.40 19.53
N TYR A 289 -7.85 -25.32 20.30
CA TYR A 289 -8.89 -24.72 21.14
C TYR A 289 -10.04 -24.18 20.29
N THR A 290 -9.72 -23.43 19.22
CA THR A 290 -10.72 -22.92 18.29
C THR A 290 -11.50 -24.05 17.61
N THR A 291 -10.85 -25.15 17.20
CA THR A 291 -11.52 -26.32 16.63
C THR A 291 -12.49 -26.95 17.62
N ALA A 292 -12.05 -27.26 18.84
CA ALA A 292 -12.90 -27.90 19.86
C ALA A 292 -14.12 -27.01 20.19
N LEU A 293 -13.87 -25.72 20.39
CA LEU A 293 -14.93 -24.75 20.70
C LEU A 293 -15.91 -24.58 19.54
N SER A 294 -15.40 -24.47 18.31
CA SER A 294 -16.19 -24.30 17.10
C SER A 294 -17.05 -25.53 16.82
N GLN A 295 -16.49 -26.74 16.92
CA GLN A 295 -17.24 -27.98 16.81
C GLN A 295 -18.39 -28.05 17.82
N GLN A 296 -18.13 -27.68 19.08
CA GLN A 296 -19.13 -27.75 20.14
C GLN A 296 -20.27 -26.74 19.94
N VAL A 297 -19.97 -25.50 19.56
CA VAL A 297 -20.96 -24.45 19.36
C VAL A 297 -21.81 -24.74 18.12
N PHE A 298 -21.17 -24.97 16.97
CA PHE A 298 -21.89 -25.14 15.70
C PHE A 298 -22.67 -26.46 15.63
N SER A 299 -22.23 -27.52 16.31
CA SER A 299 -23.03 -28.76 16.44
C SER A 299 -24.30 -28.56 17.26
N VAL A 300 -24.25 -27.81 18.37
CA VAL A 300 -25.44 -27.51 19.17
C VAL A 300 -26.40 -26.60 18.41
N ILE A 301 -25.89 -25.60 17.67
CA ILE A 301 -26.71 -24.77 16.78
C ILE A 301 -27.38 -25.64 15.70
N SER A 302 -26.63 -26.56 15.09
CA SER A 302 -27.17 -27.49 14.07
C SER A 302 -28.29 -28.37 14.63
N GLN A 303 -28.13 -28.86 15.87
CA GLN A 303 -29.16 -29.64 16.53
C GLN A 303 -30.41 -28.81 16.84
N ALA A 304 -30.22 -27.60 17.39
CA ALA A 304 -31.35 -26.70 17.68
C ALA A 304 -32.13 -26.32 16.42
N LEU A 305 -31.44 -26.11 15.30
CA LEU A 305 -32.06 -25.89 13.99
C LEU A 305 -32.88 -27.11 13.55
N SER A 306 -32.32 -28.32 13.70
CA SER A 306 -33.01 -29.55 13.29
C SER A 306 -34.25 -29.81 14.15
N ASP A 307 -34.11 -29.68 15.47
CA ASP A 307 -35.19 -29.90 16.43
C ASP A 307 -36.29 -28.82 16.29
N SER A 308 -35.91 -27.57 16.03
CA SER A 308 -36.87 -26.48 15.79
C SER A 308 -37.63 -26.65 14.46
N LEU A 309 -36.97 -27.07 13.38
CA LEU A 309 -37.62 -27.35 12.10
C LEU A 309 -38.58 -28.54 12.18
N GLU A 310 -38.23 -29.58 12.95
CA GLU A 310 -39.08 -30.76 13.12
C GLU A 310 -40.37 -30.44 13.89
N VAL A 311 -40.28 -29.59 14.92
CA VAL A 311 -41.43 -29.20 15.74
C VAL A 311 -42.22 -28.06 15.09
N PHE A 312 -41.56 -26.97 14.69
CA PHE A 312 -42.20 -25.70 14.30
C PHE A 312 -42.15 -25.40 12.80
N GLY A 313 -41.72 -26.33 11.94
CA GLY A 313 -41.40 -26.07 10.52
C GLY A 313 -42.50 -25.44 9.65
N ASN A 314 -43.76 -25.48 10.09
CA ASN A 314 -44.89 -24.88 9.39
C ASN A 314 -45.07 -23.36 9.69
N GLU A 315 -44.37 -22.83 10.70
CA GLU A 315 -44.60 -21.52 11.29
C GLU A 315 -43.36 -20.61 11.14
N SER A 316 -43.45 -19.63 10.24
CA SER A 316 -42.29 -18.79 9.84
C SER A 316 -41.67 -17.96 10.98
N TRP A 317 -42.45 -17.55 11.97
CA TRP A 317 -42.03 -16.59 12.99
C TRP A 317 -41.06 -17.15 14.05
N TYR A 318 -41.07 -18.46 14.33
CA TYR A 318 -40.08 -19.10 15.20
C TYR A 318 -38.67 -19.10 14.61
N THR A 319 -38.58 -19.09 13.28
CA THR A 319 -37.31 -19.04 12.55
C THR A 319 -36.52 -17.78 12.92
N SER A 320 -37.20 -16.63 13.07
CA SER A 320 -36.55 -15.37 13.44
C SER A 320 -35.92 -15.43 14.83
N GLU A 321 -36.63 -16.00 15.82
CA GLU A 321 -36.09 -16.19 17.17
C GLU A 321 -34.90 -17.16 17.19
N LEU A 322 -34.98 -18.25 16.43
CA LEU A 322 -33.89 -19.21 16.27
C LEU A 322 -32.63 -18.55 15.66
N VAL A 323 -32.81 -17.72 14.63
CA VAL A 323 -31.70 -16.97 14.01
C VAL A 323 -31.06 -16.01 15.01
N VAL A 324 -31.87 -15.28 15.79
CA VAL A 324 -31.35 -14.39 16.85
C VAL A 324 -30.58 -15.17 17.91
N TRP A 325 -31.10 -16.32 18.35
CA TRP A 325 -30.42 -17.19 19.30
C TRP A 325 -29.09 -17.72 18.73
N ALA A 326 -29.09 -18.26 17.51
CA ALA A 326 -27.88 -18.77 16.86
C ALA A 326 -26.82 -17.68 16.65
N THR A 327 -27.27 -16.46 16.33
CA THR A 327 -26.39 -15.28 16.23
C THR A 327 -25.73 -14.99 17.57
N ARG A 328 -26.49 -14.94 18.68
CA ARG A 328 -25.93 -14.72 20.03
C ARG A 328 -24.92 -15.79 20.44
N GLN A 329 -25.18 -17.07 20.12
CA GLN A 329 -24.21 -18.15 20.40
C GLN A 329 -22.94 -18.00 19.57
N THR A 330 -23.07 -17.60 18.31
CA THR A 330 -21.93 -17.32 17.41
C THR A 330 -21.12 -16.12 17.88
N GLU A 331 -21.77 -15.07 18.37
CA GLU A 331 -21.11 -13.91 18.97
C GLU A 331 -20.34 -14.32 20.23
N ALA A 332 -20.97 -15.06 21.15
CA ALA A 332 -20.30 -15.54 22.37
C ALA A 332 -19.06 -16.40 22.04
N PHE A 333 -19.18 -17.30 21.07
CA PHE A 333 -18.08 -18.07 20.51
C PHE A 333 -16.94 -17.16 20.01
N ALA A 334 -17.27 -16.18 19.15
CA ALA A 334 -16.28 -15.29 18.57
C ALA A 334 -15.56 -14.46 19.65
N HIS A 335 -16.26 -14.02 20.71
CA HIS A 335 -15.65 -13.33 21.83
C HIS A 335 -14.65 -14.22 22.60
N LEU A 336 -14.96 -15.50 22.81
CA LEU A 336 -14.04 -16.44 23.45
C LEU A 336 -12.79 -16.68 22.60
N VAL A 337 -12.95 -16.92 21.30
CA VAL A 337 -11.82 -17.09 20.37
C VAL A 337 -10.96 -15.82 20.31
N LYS A 338 -11.61 -14.65 20.26
CA LYS A 338 -10.91 -13.36 20.28
C LYS A 338 -10.08 -13.19 21.55
N ARG A 339 -10.68 -13.45 22.72
CA ARG A 339 -10.03 -13.27 24.02
C ARG A 339 -8.86 -14.23 24.24
N HIS A 340 -9.04 -15.51 23.91
CA HIS A 340 -8.10 -16.57 24.29
C HIS A 340 -7.06 -16.89 23.22
N VAL A 341 -7.30 -16.51 21.96
CA VAL A 341 -6.40 -16.81 20.84
C VAL A 341 -6.03 -15.54 20.08
N LEU A 342 -7.01 -14.92 19.40
CA LEU A 342 -6.69 -13.92 18.38
C LEU A 342 -6.03 -12.66 18.96
N ALA A 343 -6.37 -12.22 20.17
CA ALA A 343 -5.75 -11.05 20.78
C ALA A 343 -4.24 -11.22 20.98
N SER A 344 -3.81 -12.40 21.44
CA SER A 344 -2.38 -12.70 21.61
C SER A 344 -1.68 -12.89 20.25
N CYS A 345 -2.33 -13.58 19.31
CA CYS A 345 -1.80 -13.73 17.95
C CYS A 345 -1.62 -12.37 17.26
N ALA A 346 -2.61 -11.48 17.36
CA ALA A 346 -2.55 -10.15 16.75
C ALA A 346 -1.44 -9.28 17.35
N ALA A 347 -1.29 -9.29 18.67
CA ALA A 347 -0.22 -8.55 19.34
C ALA A 347 1.19 -9.03 18.94
N ALA A 348 1.34 -10.32 18.60
CA ALA A 348 2.61 -10.90 18.17
C ALA A 348 2.82 -10.89 16.64
N GLY A 349 1.87 -10.37 15.85
CA GLY A 349 1.91 -10.44 14.38
C GLY A 349 1.76 -11.87 13.84
N GLY A 350 1.15 -12.77 14.61
CA GLY A 350 0.89 -14.18 14.29
C GLY A 350 -0.25 -14.35 13.29
N LEU A 351 -0.05 -13.87 12.07
CA LEU A 351 -1.07 -13.86 11.02
C LEU A 351 -1.54 -15.27 10.63
N ARG A 352 -0.62 -16.23 10.46
CA ARG A 352 -0.94 -17.65 10.21
C ARG A 352 -1.92 -18.24 11.23
N ALA A 353 -1.62 -18.06 12.51
CA ALA A 353 -2.46 -18.59 13.59
C ALA A 353 -3.85 -17.93 13.60
N ALA A 354 -3.92 -16.61 13.34
CA ALA A 354 -5.18 -15.91 13.20
C ALA A 354 -5.97 -16.41 11.98
N ALA A 355 -5.30 -16.65 10.85
CA ALA A 355 -5.89 -17.17 9.63
C ALA A 355 -6.49 -18.57 9.82
N GLU A 356 -5.76 -19.49 10.44
CA GLU A 356 -6.23 -20.82 10.78
C GLU A 356 -7.50 -20.77 11.66
N CYS A 357 -7.51 -19.93 12.68
CA CYS A 357 -8.67 -19.80 13.59
C CYS A 357 -9.91 -19.26 12.88
N VAL A 358 -9.74 -18.26 12.01
CA VAL A 358 -10.83 -17.72 11.19
C VAL A 358 -11.35 -18.77 10.21
N GLN A 359 -10.46 -19.52 9.54
CA GLN A 359 -10.85 -20.59 8.63
C GLN A 359 -11.63 -21.71 9.32
N ILE A 360 -11.21 -22.13 10.51
CA ILE A 360 -11.93 -23.14 11.29
C ILE A 360 -13.37 -22.67 11.59
N ALA A 361 -13.51 -21.42 12.05
CA ALA A 361 -14.81 -20.85 12.38
C ALA A 361 -15.72 -20.71 11.14
N LEU A 362 -15.18 -20.20 10.03
CA LEU A 362 -15.91 -20.06 8.77
C LEU A 362 -16.27 -21.43 8.17
N GLY A 363 -15.39 -22.42 8.28
CA GLY A 363 -15.63 -23.78 7.78
C GLY A 363 -16.84 -24.43 8.45
N HIS A 364 -16.96 -24.34 9.78
CA HIS A 364 -18.14 -24.86 10.48
C HIS A 364 -19.40 -24.01 10.24
N SER A 365 -19.27 -22.69 10.09
CA SER A 365 -20.39 -21.81 9.69
C SER A 365 -20.94 -22.17 8.31
N ALA A 366 -20.07 -22.46 7.34
CA ALA A 366 -20.48 -22.86 5.99
C ALA A 366 -21.31 -24.16 5.95
N LEU A 367 -21.09 -25.08 6.91
CA LEU A 367 -21.91 -26.29 7.04
C LEU A 367 -23.36 -25.96 7.46
N LEU A 368 -23.56 -24.89 8.22
CA LEU A 368 -24.90 -24.41 8.61
C LEU A 368 -25.55 -23.59 7.50
N GLU A 369 -24.77 -22.87 6.69
CA GLU A 369 -25.26 -22.17 5.50
C GLU A 369 -25.90 -23.13 4.50
N ALA A 370 -25.33 -24.33 4.34
CA ALA A 370 -25.93 -25.39 3.51
C ALA A 370 -27.32 -25.85 4.02
N ARG A 371 -27.66 -25.56 5.28
CA ARG A 371 -28.96 -25.84 5.91
C ARG A 371 -29.84 -24.57 6.06
N GLY A 372 -29.47 -23.47 5.40
CA GLY A 372 -30.25 -22.22 5.40
C GLY A 372 -29.95 -21.25 6.55
N LEU A 373 -28.91 -21.48 7.35
CA LEU A 373 -28.53 -20.59 8.46
C LEU A 373 -27.16 -19.95 8.22
N SER A 374 -27.16 -18.69 7.77
CA SER A 374 -25.94 -17.93 7.46
C SER A 374 -25.39 -17.15 8.65
N LEU A 375 -24.23 -17.58 9.16
CA LEU A 375 -23.56 -16.97 10.32
C LEU A 375 -22.18 -16.39 9.99
N SER A 376 -21.67 -16.59 8.76
CA SER A 376 -20.31 -16.19 8.39
C SER A 376 -20.11 -14.68 8.45
N SER A 377 -21.13 -13.89 8.08
CA SER A 377 -21.08 -12.42 8.15
C SER A 377 -20.85 -11.89 9.57
N VAL A 378 -21.42 -12.57 10.58
CA VAL A 378 -21.23 -12.23 12.01
C VAL A 378 -19.78 -12.49 12.42
N LEU A 379 -19.24 -13.65 12.06
CA LEU A 379 -17.84 -14.01 12.35
C LEU A 379 -16.86 -13.05 11.67
N LEU A 380 -17.05 -12.78 10.37
CA LEU A 380 -16.20 -11.85 9.61
C LEU A 380 -16.20 -10.47 10.27
N LYS A 381 -17.38 -9.94 10.64
CA LYS A 381 -17.50 -8.64 11.32
C LYS A 381 -16.74 -8.58 12.64
N LEU A 382 -16.76 -9.65 13.44
CA LEU A 382 -16.14 -9.68 14.76
C LEU A 382 -14.63 -9.94 14.73
N PHE A 383 -14.16 -10.75 13.79
CA PHE A 383 -12.74 -11.10 13.68
C PHE A 383 -11.93 -10.07 12.88
N ARG A 384 -12.54 -9.37 11.92
CA ARG A 384 -11.85 -8.43 11.02
C ARG A 384 -10.90 -7.46 11.75
N PRO A 385 -11.30 -6.74 12.81
CA PRO A 385 -10.41 -5.77 13.46
C PRO A 385 -9.15 -6.41 14.07
N THR A 386 -9.27 -7.62 14.59
CA THR A 386 -8.14 -8.33 15.21
C THR A 386 -7.21 -8.93 14.15
N VAL A 387 -7.76 -9.35 13.01
CA VAL A 387 -6.96 -9.80 11.86
C VAL A 387 -6.23 -8.63 11.21
N GLU A 388 -6.87 -7.47 11.06
CA GLU A 388 -6.24 -6.23 10.58
C GLU A 388 -5.07 -5.82 11.48
N GLN A 389 -5.26 -5.87 12.81
CA GLN A 389 -4.17 -5.64 13.75
C GLN A 389 -3.02 -6.65 13.56
N ALA A 390 -3.32 -7.94 13.38
CA ALA A 390 -2.31 -8.97 13.14
C ALA A 390 -1.52 -8.72 11.85
N LEU A 391 -2.23 -8.27 10.79
CA LEU A 391 -1.66 -7.91 9.50
C LEU A 391 -0.67 -6.74 9.66
N ASP A 392 -1.09 -5.65 10.31
CA ASP A 392 -0.27 -4.45 10.51
C ASP A 392 1.00 -4.75 11.33
N VAL A 393 0.87 -5.52 12.42
CA VAL A 393 2.02 -5.92 13.24
C VAL A 393 2.96 -6.85 12.46
N ASN A 394 2.43 -7.75 11.63
CA ASN A 394 3.25 -8.61 10.79
C ASN A 394 4.04 -7.81 9.73
N LEU A 395 3.38 -6.86 9.04
CA LEU A 395 4.02 -5.96 8.09
C LEU A 395 5.15 -5.16 8.74
N LYS A 396 4.90 -4.60 9.93
CA LYS A 396 5.93 -3.89 10.70
C LYS A 396 7.12 -4.79 11.06
N ARG A 397 6.86 -6.06 11.39
CA ARG A 397 7.93 -7.04 11.63
C ARG A 397 8.75 -7.33 10.38
N ILE A 398 8.13 -7.41 9.20
CA ILE A 398 8.85 -7.57 7.92
C ILE A 398 9.75 -6.35 7.69
N GLU A 399 9.24 -5.15 7.92
CA GLU A 399 10.00 -3.89 7.83
C GLU A 399 11.22 -3.91 8.76
N GLU A 400 11.03 -4.12 10.07
CA GLU A 400 12.11 -4.17 11.07
C GLU A 400 13.15 -5.26 10.76
N SER A 401 12.69 -6.45 10.35
CA SER A 401 13.57 -7.57 9.96
C SER A 401 14.36 -7.25 8.70
N SER A 402 13.72 -6.65 7.70
CA SER A 402 14.39 -6.23 6.45
C SER A 402 15.45 -5.16 6.70
N ALA A 403 15.20 -4.22 7.61
CA ALA A 403 16.18 -3.22 8.02
C ALA A 403 17.42 -3.85 8.69
N ALA A 404 17.21 -4.76 9.65
CA ALA A 404 18.32 -5.47 10.30
C ALA A 404 19.15 -6.32 9.32
N LEU A 405 18.48 -6.94 8.34
CA LEU A 405 19.14 -7.74 7.31
C LEU A 405 19.92 -6.88 6.31
N ALA A 406 19.34 -5.76 5.88
CA ALA A 406 20.04 -4.79 5.03
C ALA A 406 21.28 -4.25 5.75
N ALA A 407 21.17 -3.94 7.05
CA ALA A 407 22.29 -3.44 7.86
C ALA A 407 23.51 -4.37 7.88
N ALA A 408 23.28 -5.68 7.79
CA ALA A 408 24.31 -6.71 7.79
C ALA A 408 24.75 -7.16 6.39
N ASP A 409 24.13 -6.65 5.32
CA ASP A 409 24.37 -7.09 3.95
C ASP A 409 25.74 -6.62 3.42
N ASP A 410 26.28 -7.32 2.42
CA ASP A 410 27.52 -6.99 1.72
C ASP A 410 27.29 -6.51 0.27
N TRP A 411 26.01 -6.51 -0.14
CA TRP A 411 25.53 -6.11 -1.46
C TRP A 411 26.05 -6.98 -2.61
N VAL A 412 26.46 -8.22 -2.32
CA VAL A 412 26.92 -9.16 -3.34
C VAL A 412 25.74 -10.00 -3.83
N LEU A 413 25.51 -10.01 -5.15
CA LEU A 413 24.47 -10.84 -5.74
C LEU A 413 24.91 -12.30 -5.81
N ALA A 414 24.21 -13.18 -5.09
CA ALA A 414 24.47 -14.61 -5.06
C ALA A 414 23.21 -15.41 -5.41
N TYR A 415 23.35 -16.72 -5.60
CA TYR A 415 22.19 -17.62 -5.61
C TYR A 415 21.78 -17.97 -4.17
N PRO A 416 20.51 -18.33 -3.93
CA PRO A 416 20.06 -18.64 -2.58
C PRO A 416 20.82 -19.86 -2.00
N PRO A 417 21.30 -19.80 -0.75
CA PRO A 417 21.99 -20.91 -0.11
C PRO A 417 21.01 -22.07 0.14
N GLY A 418 20.98 -23.05 -0.77
CA GLY A 418 20.05 -24.19 -0.69
C GLY A 418 19.59 -24.75 -2.03
N ALA A 419 19.86 -24.08 -3.16
CA ALA A 419 19.48 -24.57 -4.49
C ALA A 419 20.06 -25.95 -4.84
N SER A 420 21.16 -26.37 -4.18
CA SER A 420 21.76 -27.70 -4.39
C SER A 420 21.08 -28.83 -3.59
N ARG A 421 20.12 -28.57 -2.68
CA ARG A 421 19.50 -29.59 -1.81
C ARG A 421 17.97 -29.49 -1.67
N ALA A 422 17.28 -28.62 -2.40
CA ALA A 422 15.83 -28.57 -2.38
C ALA A 422 15.21 -29.80 -3.10
N SER A 423 14.82 -30.77 -2.27
CA SER A 423 13.85 -31.87 -2.44
C SER A 423 13.13 -32.01 -3.79
N ALA A 424 13.16 -33.25 -4.31
CA ALA A 424 12.62 -33.76 -5.57
C ALA A 424 11.09 -33.64 -5.79
N ARG A 425 10.47 -32.51 -5.46
CA ARG A 425 9.05 -32.20 -5.75
C ARG A 425 8.84 -30.95 -6.60
N ILE A 426 9.91 -30.40 -7.16
CA ILE A 426 9.80 -29.32 -8.14
C ILE A 426 9.79 -29.97 -9.53
N SER A 427 8.67 -29.82 -10.24
CA SER A 427 8.52 -30.27 -11.62
C SER A 427 9.69 -29.77 -12.48
N THR A 428 10.23 -30.65 -13.32
CA THR A 428 11.40 -30.43 -14.19
C THR A 428 11.30 -29.26 -15.17
N ALA A 429 10.16 -28.55 -15.21
CA ALA A 429 9.93 -27.37 -16.03
C ALA A 429 10.29 -26.01 -15.35
N SER A 430 10.57 -25.97 -14.03
CA SER A 430 10.86 -24.71 -13.32
C SER A 430 12.31 -24.55 -12.83
N LEU A 431 13.25 -25.29 -13.43
CA LEU A 431 14.70 -25.11 -13.25
C LEU A 431 15.26 -23.83 -13.93
N GLY A 432 14.38 -22.96 -14.44
CA GLY A 432 14.77 -21.68 -15.03
C GLY A 432 15.28 -20.71 -13.97
N LEU A 433 16.61 -20.57 -13.91
CA LEU A 433 17.40 -19.49 -13.28
C LEU A 433 16.74 -18.84 -12.06
N GLN A 434 16.99 -19.40 -10.86
CA GLN A 434 16.82 -18.62 -9.62
C GLN A 434 17.60 -17.31 -9.79
N PRO A 435 16.98 -16.15 -9.63
CA PRO A 435 17.67 -14.92 -9.93
C PRO A 435 18.71 -14.61 -8.84
N LYS A 436 19.82 -14.00 -9.23
CA LYS A 436 20.83 -13.55 -8.27
C LYS A 436 20.31 -12.31 -7.52
N LEU A 437 20.37 -12.35 -6.20
CA LEU A 437 19.96 -11.28 -5.30
C LEU A 437 20.98 -11.19 -4.16
N SER A 438 21.04 -10.06 -3.45
CA SER A 438 21.80 -9.98 -2.20
C SER A 438 21.13 -10.79 -1.08
N SER A 439 21.83 -10.95 0.04
CA SER A 439 21.33 -11.74 1.17
C SER A 439 20.05 -11.15 1.77
N SER A 440 19.99 -9.82 1.93
CA SER A 440 18.82 -9.11 2.45
C SER A 440 17.63 -9.18 1.48
N ALA A 441 17.86 -9.01 0.18
CA ALA A 441 16.81 -9.07 -0.84
C ALA A 441 16.16 -10.46 -0.95
N HIS A 442 16.94 -11.54 -0.85
CA HIS A 442 16.38 -12.90 -0.76
C HIS A 442 15.49 -13.09 0.45
N ARG A 443 15.95 -12.64 1.62
CA ARG A 443 15.21 -12.79 2.87
C ARG A 443 13.95 -11.93 2.87
N PHE A 444 14.04 -10.70 2.37
CA PHE A 444 12.89 -9.84 2.12
C PHE A 444 11.85 -10.55 1.25
N TYR A 445 12.25 -11.06 0.09
CA TYR A 445 11.34 -11.79 -0.80
C TYR A 445 10.71 -13.00 -0.10
N SER A 446 11.50 -13.82 0.60
CA SER A 446 11.00 -14.98 1.35
C SER A 446 9.97 -14.58 2.40
N MET A 447 10.21 -13.52 3.18
CA MET A 447 9.24 -13.03 4.18
C MET A 447 7.94 -12.57 3.52
N VAL A 448 8.02 -11.92 2.36
CA VAL A 448 6.83 -11.50 1.61
C VAL A 448 6.07 -12.70 1.02
N GLN A 449 6.77 -13.75 0.59
CA GLN A 449 6.13 -15.00 0.15
C GLN A 449 5.38 -15.66 1.31
N ASP A 450 6.03 -15.82 2.47
CA ASP A 450 5.41 -16.38 3.68
C ASP A 450 4.19 -15.55 4.10
N PHE A 451 4.28 -14.22 4.02
CA PHE A 451 3.18 -13.30 4.28
C PHE A 451 2.00 -13.51 3.34
N PHE A 452 2.23 -13.65 2.02
CA PHE A 452 1.15 -13.93 1.08
C PHE A 452 0.51 -15.30 1.29
N GLU A 453 1.28 -16.31 1.69
CA GLU A 453 0.74 -17.62 2.07
C GLU A 453 -0.19 -17.51 3.28
N ASP A 454 0.16 -16.68 4.26
CA ASP A 454 -0.65 -16.44 5.47
C ASP A 454 -1.91 -15.60 5.18
N VAL A 455 -1.85 -14.65 4.24
CA VAL A 455 -2.99 -13.81 3.82
C VAL A 455 -3.97 -14.56 2.92
N GLY A 456 -3.51 -15.52 2.11
CA GLY A 456 -4.34 -16.26 1.15
C GLY A 456 -5.66 -16.81 1.74
N PRO A 457 -5.61 -17.54 2.87
CA PRO A 457 -6.77 -17.94 3.68
C PRO A 457 -7.79 -16.85 4.04
N LEU A 458 -7.33 -15.60 4.15
CA LEU A 458 -8.08 -14.46 4.70
C LEU A 458 -8.71 -13.57 3.62
N LEU A 459 -8.63 -13.95 2.34
CA LEU A 459 -9.16 -13.15 1.23
C LEU A 459 -10.67 -12.91 1.32
N SER A 460 -11.42 -13.76 2.02
CA SER A 460 -12.84 -13.57 2.32
C SER A 460 -13.12 -12.34 3.21
N LEU A 461 -12.14 -11.84 3.97
CA LEU A 461 -12.24 -10.62 4.77
C LEU A 461 -12.01 -9.33 3.97
N GLN A 462 -11.83 -9.41 2.64
CA GLN A 462 -11.59 -8.25 1.77
C GLN A 462 -10.33 -7.44 2.15
N LEU A 463 -9.32 -8.09 2.72
CA LEU A 463 -8.07 -7.46 3.16
C LEU A 463 -7.09 -7.16 2.02
N GLY A 464 -7.50 -7.31 0.75
CA GLY A 464 -6.64 -7.14 -0.42
C GLY A 464 -6.01 -5.75 -0.50
N GLY A 465 -6.80 -4.68 -0.37
CA GLY A 465 -6.28 -3.30 -0.39
C GLY A 465 -5.25 -3.03 0.71
N PRO A 466 -5.62 -3.20 2.01
CA PRO A 466 -4.69 -3.01 3.13
C PRO A 466 -3.40 -3.83 3.01
N THR A 467 -3.49 -5.08 2.55
CA THR A 467 -2.33 -5.96 2.33
C THR A 467 -1.37 -5.36 1.31
N MET A 468 -1.90 -4.94 0.15
CA MET A 468 -1.07 -4.45 -0.96
C MET A 468 -0.47 -3.06 -0.66
N ASP A 469 -1.24 -2.17 -0.04
CA ASP A 469 -0.76 -0.85 0.38
C ASP A 469 0.27 -0.96 1.52
N GLY A 470 0.03 -1.85 2.49
CA GLY A 470 0.97 -2.15 3.56
C GLY A 470 2.30 -2.70 3.02
N LEU A 471 2.25 -3.67 2.10
CA LEU A 471 3.45 -4.22 1.49
C LEU A 471 4.20 -3.20 0.62
N HIS A 472 3.49 -2.30 -0.07
CA HIS A 472 4.10 -1.19 -0.79
C HIS A 472 4.83 -0.23 0.17
N LYS A 473 4.28 0.05 1.37
CA LYS A 473 4.99 0.85 2.39
C LYS A 473 6.28 0.15 2.83
N VAL A 474 6.20 -1.13 3.16
CA VAL A 474 7.37 -1.94 3.57
C VAL A 474 8.43 -1.99 2.46
N PHE A 475 8.03 -2.12 1.19
CA PHE A 475 8.95 -2.04 0.06
C PHE A 475 9.58 -0.65 -0.09
N ASN A 476 8.82 0.43 0.12
CA ASN A 476 9.39 1.79 0.11
C ASN A 476 10.43 1.97 1.22
N SER A 477 10.16 1.52 2.45
CA SER A 477 11.14 1.56 3.54
C SER A 477 12.40 0.78 3.18
N TYR A 478 12.26 -0.38 2.51
CA TYR A 478 13.40 -1.13 1.98
C TYR A 478 14.18 -0.35 0.91
N ILE A 479 13.49 0.33 -0.02
CA ILE A 479 14.14 1.20 -1.01
C ILE A 479 14.86 2.37 -0.33
N ASP A 480 14.29 2.98 0.70
CA ASP A 480 14.93 4.07 1.44
C ASP A 480 16.24 3.60 2.10
N LEU A 481 16.27 2.35 2.60
CA LEU A 481 17.51 1.71 3.07
C LEU A 481 18.53 1.46 1.95
N LEU A 482 18.09 1.13 0.74
CA LEU A 482 19.00 1.01 -0.42
C LEU A 482 19.53 2.39 -0.85
N ILE A 483 18.74 3.45 -0.74
CA ILE A 483 19.19 4.82 -1.02
C ILE A 483 20.23 5.25 0.01
N SER A 484 20.02 4.96 1.30
CA SER A 484 21.00 5.29 2.36
C SER A 484 22.28 4.47 2.29
N ALA A 485 22.26 3.32 1.59
CA ALA A 485 23.45 2.53 1.30
C ALA A 485 24.32 3.11 0.17
N LEU A 486 23.80 4.03 -0.66
CA LEU A 486 24.61 4.71 -1.67
C LEU A 486 25.69 5.61 -1.01
N PRO A 487 26.92 5.68 -1.55
CA PRO A 487 27.93 6.60 -1.03
C PRO A 487 27.45 8.07 -1.06
N ASN A 488 27.92 8.92 -0.15
CA ASN A 488 27.56 10.35 -0.12
C ASN A 488 26.04 10.65 -0.20
N SER A 489 25.20 9.72 0.27
CA SER A 489 23.75 9.87 0.37
C SER A 489 23.39 11.10 1.23
N MET A 490 22.41 11.87 0.77
CA MET A 490 21.96 13.18 1.28
C MET A 490 21.64 13.24 2.80
N GLU A 491 21.53 12.10 3.50
CA GLU A 491 21.33 12.08 4.95
C GLU A 491 22.57 12.49 5.75
N ASP A 492 23.78 12.36 5.18
CA ASP A 492 25.04 12.71 5.86
C ASP A 492 25.26 14.24 5.99
N GLU A 493 24.65 15.07 5.12
CA GLU A 493 24.91 16.53 5.08
C GLU A 493 23.85 17.39 5.79
N LEU A 494 22.61 16.92 5.91
CA LEU A 494 21.49 17.70 6.46
C LEU A 494 21.37 17.64 8.00
N ASN A 495 22.12 16.76 8.68
CA ASN A 495 22.09 16.57 10.13
C ASN A 495 23.49 16.31 10.75
N PRO A 496 24.39 17.30 10.83
CA PRO A 496 25.72 17.11 11.42
C PRO A 496 25.72 16.90 12.95
N GLU A 497 24.66 17.29 13.67
CA GLU A 497 24.52 17.05 15.13
C GLU A 497 23.87 15.70 15.47
N GLY A 498 23.40 14.97 14.46
CA GLY A 498 22.83 13.63 14.58
C GLY A 498 23.63 12.64 13.74
N SER A 499 24.92 12.47 14.05
CA SER A 499 25.73 11.33 13.57
C SER A 499 25.17 10.00 14.13
N GLY A 500 23.95 9.66 13.75
CA GLY A 500 23.43 8.30 13.86
C GLY A 500 24.08 7.51 12.76
N ASN A 501 25.12 6.74 13.10
CA ASN A 501 25.79 5.75 12.26
C ASN A 501 24.93 5.30 11.07
N LYS A 502 25.47 5.33 9.85
CA LYS A 502 24.84 4.69 8.68
C LYS A 502 24.24 3.35 9.13
N ILE A 503 22.91 3.27 9.14
CA ILE A 503 22.19 2.08 9.62
C ILE A 503 22.61 0.88 8.76
N VAL A 504 23.02 1.17 7.52
CA VAL A 504 23.36 0.21 6.49
C VAL A 504 24.79 0.41 6.00
N ARG A 505 25.48 -0.69 5.64
CA ARG A 505 26.84 -0.62 5.10
C ARG A 505 26.83 0.10 3.74
N PRO A 506 27.78 1.01 3.47
CA PRO A 506 27.84 1.69 2.19
C PRO A 506 28.19 0.71 1.04
N ALA A 507 27.60 0.91 -0.12
CA ALA A 507 27.94 0.23 -1.36
C ALA A 507 29.14 0.96 -2.01
N GLU A 508 30.35 0.59 -1.60
CA GLU A 508 31.59 1.29 -1.97
C GLU A 508 31.94 1.13 -3.44
N THR A 509 31.68 -0.04 -4.02
CA THR A 509 32.02 -0.34 -5.42
C THR A 509 30.84 -0.14 -6.37
N GLU A 510 31.11 0.22 -7.63
CA GLU A 510 30.08 0.33 -8.68
C GLU A 510 29.27 -0.97 -8.82
N ALA A 511 29.92 -2.12 -8.63
CA ALA A 511 29.25 -3.42 -8.63
C ALA A 511 28.24 -3.56 -7.48
N GLN A 512 28.59 -3.13 -6.27
CA GLN A 512 27.65 -3.13 -5.14
C GLN A 512 26.51 -2.14 -5.37
N GLN A 513 26.78 -0.96 -5.92
CA GLN A 513 25.74 0.04 -6.17
C GLN A 513 24.76 -0.42 -7.27
N LEU A 514 25.27 -1.03 -8.35
CA LEU A 514 24.44 -1.69 -9.37
C LEU A 514 23.67 -2.89 -8.80
N ALA A 515 24.22 -3.60 -7.82
CA ALA A 515 23.51 -4.68 -7.12
C ALA A 515 22.28 -4.19 -6.35
N LEU A 516 22.33 -2.98 -5.75
CA LEU A 516 21.15 -2.36 -5.11
C LEU A 516 20.01 -2.17 -6.13
N LEU A 517 20.33 -1.63 -7.30
CA LEU A 517 19.38 -1.43 -8.40
C LEU A 517 18.88 -2.77 -8.97
N ALA A 518 19.76 -3.78 -9.08
CA ALA A 518 19.40 -5.11 -9.54
C ALA A 518 18.41 -5.80 -8.59
N ASN A 519 18.65 -5.68 -7.28
CA ASN A 519 17.72 -6.15 -6.24
C ASN A 519 16.35 -5.47 -6.38
N ALA A 520 16.33 -4.13 -6.38
CA ALA A 520 15.11 -3.33 -6.42
C ALA A 520 14.28 -3.58 -7.68
N SER A 521 14.91 -3.56 -8.85
CA SER A 521 14.25 -3.79 -10.14
C SER A 521 13.67 -5.19 -10.26
N LEU A 522 14.40 -6.22 -9.84
CA LEU A 522 13.91 -7.60 -9.87
C LEU A 522 12.71 -7.84 -8.95
N LEU A 523 12.78 -7.29 -7.74
CA LEU A 523 11.68 -7.37 -6.78
C LEU A 523 10.43 -6.71 -7.34
N ALA A 524 10.55 -5.49 -7.88
CA ALA A 524 9.42 -4.71 -8.39
C ALA A 524 8.84 -5.22 -9.71
N GLU A 525 9.67 -5.65 -10.66
CA GLU A 525 9.23 -6.01 -12.01
C GLU A 525 8.63 -7.42 -12.08
N ASP A 526 9.17 -8.37 -11.31
CA ASP A 526 8.86 -9.79 -11.44
C ASP A 526 8.47 -10.45 -10.12
N LEU A 527 9.35 -10.47 -9.12
CA LEU A 527 9.18 -11.35 -7.95
C LEU A 527 7.94 -11.01 -7.12
N LEU A 528 7.76 -9.74 -6.74
CA LEU A 528 6.61 -9.28 -5.95
C LEU A 528 5.30 -9.37 -6.75
N PRO A 529 5.22 -8.87 -8.01
CA PRO A 529 4.03 -9.06 -8.86
C PRO A 529 3.65 -10.53 -9.06
N ARG A 530 4.63 -11.43 -9.22
CA ARG A 530 4.41 -12.87 -9.38
C ARG A 530 3.87 -13.51 -8.10
N ALA A 531 4.40 -13.14 -6.93
CA ALA A 531 3.89 -13.60 -5.64
C ALA A 531 2.44 -13.13 -5.42
N ALA A 532 2.15 -11.85 -5.69
CA ALA A 532 0.80 -11.32 -5.62
C ALA A 532 -0.15 -12.01 -6.61
N ALA A 533 0.29 -12.33 -7.83
CA ALA A 533 -0.54 -13.05 -8.81
C ALA A 533 -1.02 -14.42 -8.29
N LYS A 534 -0.13 -15.15 -7.58
CA LYS A 534 -0.47 -16.45 -6.98
C LYS A 534 -1.55 -16.33 -5.90
N LEU A 535 -1.47 -15.29 -5.05
CA LEU A 535 -2.48 -14.98 -4.05
C LEU A 535 -3.87 -14.81 -4.69
N TYR A 536 -3.97 -14.04 -5.77
CA TYR A 536 -5.24 -13.79 -6.45
C TYR A 536 -5.77 -15.00 -7.23
N GLN A 537 -4.89 -15.83 -7.80
CA GLN A 537 -5.29 -17.08 -8.45
C GLN A 537 -5.92 -18.05 -7.46
N ALA A 538 -5.36 -18.16 -6.24
CA ALA A 538 -5.93 -18.97 -5.17
C ALA A 538 -7.33 -18.49 -4.73
N ALA A 539 -7.55 -17.16 -4.67
CA ALA A 539 -8.90 -16.63 -4.41
C ALA A 539 -9.90 -16.85 -5.57
N ALA A 540 -9.45 -16.81 -6.82
CA ALA A 540 -10.33 -17.00 -7.98
C ALA A 540 -10.85 -18.44 -8.10
N SER A 541 -10.12 -19.43 -7.57
CA SER A 541 -10.65 -20.81 -7.46
C SER A 541 -11.74 -20.96 -6.38
N ALA A 542 -11.82 -20.05 -5.41
CA ALA A 542 -12.79 -20.09 -4.31
C ALA A 542 -14.08 -19.31 -4.60
N GLU A 543 -14.01 -18.21 -5.36
CA GLU A 543 -15.18 -17.43 -5.78
C GLU A 543 -15.40 -17.58 -7.29
N LYS A 544 -16.60 -18.03 -7.71
CA LYS A 544 -17.04 -18.06 -9.13
C LYS A 544 -17.23 -16.64 -9.73
N ARG A 545 -16.40 -15.65 -9.38
CA ARG A 545 -16.37 -14.31 -9.99
C ARG A 545 -15.16 -14.22 -10.92
N GLY A 546 -15.42 -13.84 -12.17
CA GLY A 546 -14.44 -13.91 -13.25
C GLY A 546 -13.18 -13.05 -13.03
N PRO A 547 -12.08 -13.35 -13.77
CA PRO A 547 -10.75 -12.79 -13.55
C PRO A 547 -10.57 -11.32 -13.97
N THR A 548 -11.61 -10.61 -14.38
CA THR A 548 -11.50 -9.35 -15.12
C THR A 548 -11.32 -8.10 -14.27
N ASN A 549 -11.84 -8.05 -13.04
CA ASN A 549 -11.81 -6.83 -12.21
C ASN A 549 -10.51 -6.59 -11.42
N ARG A 550 -9.62 -7.60 -11.29
CA ARG A 550 -8.42 -7.54 -10.42
C ARG A 550 -7.11 -7.22 -11.17
N MET A 551 -7.11 -7.34 -12.50
CA MET A 551 -6.01 -6.94 -13.38
C MET A 551 -5.60 -5.45 -13.28
N PRO A 552 -6.51 -4.46 -13.18
CA PRO A 552 -6.12 -3.05 -13.08
C PRO A 552 -5.41 -2.72 -11.76
N GLU A 553 -5.88 -3.24 -10.62
CA GLU A 553 -5.24 -3.03 -9.31
C GLU A 553 -3.81 -3.59 -9.27
N GLN A 554 -3.59 -4.78 -9.84
CA GLN A 554 -2.25 -5.37 -9.93
C GLN A 554 -1.30 -4.52 -10.79
N ARG A 555 -1.80 -3.97 -11.90
CA ARG A 555 -1.03 -3.07 -12.77
C ARG A 555 -0.69 -1.77 -12.05
N GLU A 556 -1.64 -1.21 -11.30
CA GLU A 556 -1.41 0.00 -10.52
C GLU A 556 -0.39 -0.24 -9.40
N TRP A 557 -0.50 -1.35 -8.69
CA TRP A 557 0.48 -1.72 -7.67
C TRP A 557 1.87 -1.93 -8.25
N LYS A 558 2.00 -2.61 -9.40
CA LYS A 558 3.28 -2.73 -10.12
C LYS A 558 3.86 -1.36 -10.49
N LYS A 559 3.02 -0.41 -10.93
CA LYS A 559 3.45 0.98 -11.19
C LYS A 559 3.93 1.68 -9.91
N LYS A 560 3.25 1.47 -8.77
CA LYS A 560 3.67 2.02 -7.47
C LYS A 560 5.06 1.48 -7.07
N LEU A 561 5.30 0.17 -7.17
CA LEU A 561 6.62 -0.43 -6.94
C LEU A 561 7.69 0.15 -7.86
N GLN A 562 7.38 0.30 -9.16
CA GLN A 562 8.32 0.86 -10.13
C GLN A 562 8.70 2.30 -9.79
N ARG A 563 7.77 3.13 -9.33
CA ARG A 563 8.07 4.50 -8.88
C ARG A 563 9.06 4.53 -7.71
N SER A 564 8.98 3.55 -6.79
CA SER A 564 9.97 3.40 -5.72
C SER A 564 11.35 3.07 -6.29
N VAL A 565 11.44 2.15 -7.25
CA VAL A 565 12.71 1.82 -7.93
C VAL A 565 13.26 3.03 -8.70
N ASP A 566 12.41 3.82 -9.34
CA ASP A 566 12.80 5.03 -10.05
C ASP A 566 13.44 6.05 -9.10
N ARG A 567 12.96 6.19 -7.84
CA ARG A 567 13.61 7.05 -6.84
C ARG A 567 15.05 6.62 -6.55
N LEU A 568 15.30 5.32 -6.38
CA LEU A 568 16.65 4.80 -6.17
C LEU A 568 17.54 5.05 -7.39
N ARG A 569 17.02 4.80 -8.59
CA ARG A 569 17.72 5.08 -9.85
C ARG A 569 18.08 6.55 -9.98
N ASP A 570 17.15 7.45 -9.68
CA ASP A 570 17.35 8.89 -9.81
C ASP A 570 18.34 9.40 -8.75
N SER A 571 18.39 8.79 -7.56
CA SER A 571 19.42 9.07 -6.53
C SER A 571 20.80 8.63 -7.00
N PHE A 572 20.91 7.38 -7.48
CA PHE A 572 22.14 6.82 -8.04
C PHE A 572 22.70 7.67 -9.20
N CYS A 573 21.86 8.03 -10.17
CA CYS A 573 22.31 8.80 -11.33
C CYS A 573 22.76 10.21 -10.93
N ARG A 574 22.02 10.84 -10.02
CA ARG A 574 22.36 12.18 -9.51
C ARG A 574 23.70 12.18 -8.79
N GLN A 575 23.93 11.21 -7.90
CA GLN A 575 25.17 11.11 -7.16
C GLN A 575 26.36 10.95 -8.10
N HIS A 576 26.29 10.03 -9.07
CA HIS A 576 27.38 9.83 -10.01
C HIS A 576 27.63 11.02 -10.94
N ALA A 577 26.59 11.78 -11.29
CA ALA A 577 26.76 13.02 -12.02
C ALA A 577 27.45 14.09 -11.18
N LEU A 578 27.08 14.23 -9.89
CA LEU A 578 27.72 15.17 -8.98
C LEU A 578 29.20 14.84 -8.75
N GLU A 579 29.53 13.56 -8.58
CA GLU A 579 30.93 13.08 -8.48
C GLU A 579 31.78 13.39 -9.72
N LEU A 580 31.15 13.51 -10.91
CA LEU A 580 31.85 13.87 -12.14
C LEU A 580 32.00 15.39 -12.28
N ILE A 581 30.93 16.13 -11.98
CA ILE A 581 30.86 17.58 -12.18
C ILE A 581 31.67 18.34 -11.12
N PHE A 582 31.70 17.86 -9.87
CA PHE A 582 32.35 18.54 -8.76
C PHE A 582 33.50 17.72 -8.19
N THR A 583 34.58 18.41 -7.82
CA THR A 583 35.68 17.82 -7.04
C THR A 583 35.29 17.67 -5.57
N GLU A 584 36.08 16.89 -4.82
CA GLU A 584 35.92 16.77 -3.35
C GLU A 584 36.03 18.13 -2.63
N ASP A 585 36.74 19.10 -3.21
CA ASP A 585 36.91 20.46 -2.68
C ASP A 585 35.75 21.42 -3.07
N GLY A 586 34.75 20.93 -3.80
CA GLY A 586 33.58 21.70 -4.24
C GLY A 586 33.84 22.58 -5.46
N GLU A 587 34.98 22.42 -6.15
CA GLU A 587 35.26 23.11 -7.41
C GLU A 587 34.59 22.37 -8.57
N SER A 588 34.11 23.11 -9.58
CA SER A 588 33.44 22.50 -10.73
C SER A 588 34.47 22.06 -11.78
N ASN A 589 34.56 20.76 -12.04
CA ASN A 589 35.28 20.16 -13.17
C ASN A 589 34.63 20.54 -14.52
N LEU A 590 33.36 20.95 -14.50
CA LEU A 590 32.61 21.40 -15.67
C LEU A 590 32.21 22.86 -15.47
N SER A 591 32.86 23.78 -16.16
CA SER A 591 32.54 25.21 -16.09
C SER A 591 32.83 25.89 -17.42
N ALA A 592 32.25 27.07 -17.64
CA ALA A 592 32.50 27.87 -18.84
C ALA A 592 33.98 28.25 -18.97
N GLU A 593 34.65 28.52 -17.84
CA GLU A 593 36.08 28.83 -17.78
C GLU A 593 36.96 27.73 -18.40
N MET A 594 36.51 26.47 -18.38
CA MET A 594 37.20 25.36 -19.05
C MET A 594 37.40 25.61 -20.54
N TYR A 595 36.44 26.29 -21.19
CA TYR A 595 36.50 26.61 -22.61
C TYR A 595 37.08 28.01 -22.86
N ILE A 596 36.67 29.02 -22.07
CA ILE A 596 37.09 30.41 -22.24
C ILE A 596 38.60 30.59 -22.00
N SER A 597 39.20 29.79 -21.11
CA SER A 597 40.62 29.93 -20.77
C SER A 597 41.58 29.35 -21.81
N LEU A 598 41.10 28.55 -22.77
CA LEU A 598 41.94 27.76 -23.68
C LEU A 598 42.77 28.59 -24.65
N ASP A 599 42.27 29.77 -25.04
CA ASP A 599 42.92 30.69 -25.97
C ASP A 599 44.01 31.55 -25.30
N ASN A 600 44.13 31.53 -23.96
CA ASN A 600 45.15 32.29 -23.22
C ASN A 600 46.53 31.60 -23.20
N VAL A 601 46.61 30.32 -23.57
CA VAL A 601 47.84 29.53 -23.52
C VAL A 601 48.49 29.54 -24.91
N ALA A 602 49.53 30.36 -25.10
CA ALA A 602 50.28 30.41 -26.35
C ALA A 602 51.13 29.14 -26.53
N LEU A 603 50.65 28.14 -27.28
CA LEU A 603 51.44 26.97 -27.66
C LEU A 603 51.21 26.51 -29.10
N LYS A 604 52.33 26.26 -29.78
CA LYS A 604 52.43 25.53 -31.05
C LYS A 604 52.06 24.06 -30.82
N GLU A 605 51.25 23.51 -31.73
CA GLU A 605 50.87 22.09 -31.85
C GLU A 605 50.21 21.51 -30.59
N ARG A 606 48.92 21.81 -30.42
CA ARG A 606 48.05 21.16 -29.42
C ARG A 606 47.52 19.84 -30.00
N GLU A 607 47.76 18.73 -29.32
CA GLU A 607 47.07 17.47 -29.63
C GLU A 607 45.63 17.57 -29.14
N TRP A 608 44.66 17.43 -30.04
CA TRP A 608 43.24 17.47 -29.71
C TRP A 608 42.81 16.17 -29.04
N ALA A 609 42.12 16.30 -27.90
CA ALA A 609 41.45 15.21 -27.22
C ALA A 609 40.21 15.75 -26.50
N PRO A 610 39.15 14.94 -26.34
CA PRO A 610 38.00 15.32 -25.51
C PRO A 610 38.45 15.70 -24.09
N SER A 611 37.74 16.62 -23.43
CA SER A 611 38.06 17.04 -22.07
C SER A 611 37.96 15.88 -21.08
N LEU A 612 38.80 15.91 -20.04
CA LEU A 612 38.94 14.80 -19.08
C LEU A 612 37.61 14.36 -18.47
N ILE A 613 36.71 15.30 -18.14
CA ILE A 613 35.39 14.97 -17.59
C ILE A 613 34.55 14.07 -18.53
N PHE A 614 34.62 14.28 -19.85
CA PHE A 614 33.87 13.45 -20.81
C PHE A 614 34.58 12.12 -21.05
N GLN A 615 35.92 12.08 -20.97
CA GLN A 615 36.68 10.83 -20.97
C GLN A 615 36.34 9.97 -19.74
N ASP A 616 36.26 10.59 -18.55
CA ASP A 616 35.88 9.94 -17.30
C ASP A 616 34.42 9.47 -17.31
N LEU A 617 33.51 10.29 -17.86
CA LEU A 617 32.12 9.90 -18.09
C LEU A 617 32.04 8.65 -18.98
N TYR A 618 32.79 8.62 -20.09
CA TYR A 618 32.84 7.45 -20.98
C TYR A 618 33.40 6.22 -20.26
N ALA A 619 34.52 6.37 -19.55
CA ALA A 619 35.16 5.27 -18.82
C ALA A 619 34.23 4.67 -17.75
N LYS A 620 33.55 5.54 -16.98
CA LYS A 620 32.58 5.16 -15.94
C LYS A 620 31.37 4.44 -16.55
N LEU A 621 30.77 5.01 -17.61
CA LEU A 621 29.66 4.38 -18.33
C LEU A 621 30.02 3.01 -18.89
N ASN A 622 31.20 2.87 -19.50
CA ASN A 622 31.63 1.61 -20.08
C ASN A 622 31.87 0.53 -19.01
N THR A 623 32.46 0.92 -17.88
CA THR A 623 32.67 0.03 -16.73
C THR A 623 31.33 -0.43 -16.14
N MET A 624 30.43 0.49 -15.85
CA MET A 624 29.10 0.18 -15.33
C MET A 624 28.26 -0.62 -16.32
N ALA A 625 28.33 -0.33 -17.62
CA ALA A 625 27.64 -1.10 -18.65
C ALA A 625 28.15 -2.54 -18.73
N SER A 626 29.47 -2.75 -18.61
CA SER A 626 30.05 -4.09 -18.56
C SER A 626 29.57 -4.87 -17.34
N ILE A 627 29.53 -4.26 -16.16
CA ILE A 627 29.02 -4.91 -14.93
C ILE A 627 27.53 -5.20 -15.06
N ALA A 628 26.76 -4.27 -15.61
CA ALA A 628 25.30 -4.38 -15.75
C ALA A 628 24.88 -5.54 -16.68
N GLN A 629 25.69 -5.92 -17.67
CA GLN A 629 25.41 -7.07 -18.55
C GLN A 629 25.18 -8.37 -17.76
N ASP A 630 25.96 -8.57 -16.69
CA ASP A 630 25.87 -9.78 -15.86
C ASP A 630 24.77 -9.68 -14.78
N MET A 631 24.43 -8.46 -14.34
CA MET A 631 23.48 -8.23 -13.24
C MET A 631 22.02 -8.10 -13.71
N PHE A 632 21.80 -7.66 -14.95
CA PHE A 632 20.47 -7.39 -15.51
C PHE A 632 20.11 -8.35 -16.66
N VAL A 633 20.51 -9.62 -16.57
CA VAL A 633 20.15 -10.66 -17.54
C VAL A 633 18.62 -10.77 -17.68
N GLY A 634 18.10 -10.58 -18.89
CA GLY A 634 16.66 -10.54 -19.18
C GLY A 634 15.99 -9.19 -18.86
N ARG A 635 16.77 -8.19 -18.43
CA ARG A 635 16.36 -6.79 -18.16
C ARG A 635 17.33 -5.79 -18.79
N GLU A 636 17.84 -6.09 -19.99
CA GLU A 636 18.84 -5.28 -20.70
C GLU A 636 18.34 -3.86 -20.98
N ARG A 637 17.01 -3.72 -21.15
CA ARG A 637 16.36 -2.41 -21.30
C ARG A 637 16.53 -1.53 -20.06
N PHE A 638 16.47 -2.10 -18.85
CA PHE A 638 16.67 -1.35 -17.61
C PHE A 638 18.10 -0.81 -17.55
N ALA A 639 19.10 -1.66 -17.84
CA ALA A 639 20.50 -1.25 -17.89
C ALA A 639 20.76 -0.15 -18.94
N THR A 640 20.19 -0.28 -20.13
CA THR A 640 20.32 0.74 -21.19
C THR A 640 19.71 2.09 -20.76
N LEU A 641 18.51 2.06 -20.18
CA LEU A 641 17.85 3.27 -19.66
C LEU A 641 18.60 3.89 -18.48
N LEU A 642 19.25 3.07 -17.65
CA LEU A 642 20.11 3.54 -16.56
C LEU A 642 21.32 4.31 -17.12
N MET A 643 22.00 3.76 -18.13
CA MET A 643 23.12 4.45 -18.78
C MET A 643 22.68 5.75 -19.47
N MET A 644 21.50 5.76 -20.12
CA MET A 644 20.90 6.99 -20.64
C MET A 644 20.69 8.05 -19.55
N LYS A 645 20.21 7.62 -18.37
CA LYS A 645 19.96 8.48 -17.22
C LYS A 645 21.23 8.96 -16.51
N LEU A 646 22.39 8.33 -16.72
CA LEU A 646 23.67 8.80 -16.22
C LEU A 646 24.26 9.95 -17.05
N ILE A 647 24.04 9.94 -18.36
CA ILE A 647 24.51 11.02 -19.27
C ILE A 647 23.68 12.29 -19.09
N GLU A 648 22.36 12.14 -18.93
CA GLU A 648 21.40 13.25 -18.95
C GLU A 648 21.74 14.40 -17.97
N PRO A 649 22.05 14.17 -16.68
CA PRO A 649 22.35 15.26 -15.76
C PRO A 649 23.63 16.03 -16.11
N VAL A 650 24.64 15.36 -16.67
CA VAL A 650 25.91 16.00 -17.08
C VAL A 650 25.68 16.95 -18.26
N ILE A 651 24.86 16.53 -19.23
CA ILE A 651 24.53 17.37 -20.39
C ILE A 651 23.58 18.51 -20.03
N LEU A 652 22.58 18.24 -19.18
CA LEU A 652 21.67 19.29 -18.71
C LEU A 652 22.39 20.35 -17.87
N PHE A 653 23.47 19.99 -17.17
CA PHE A 653 24.29 20.96 -16.45
C PHE A 653 24.93 21.99 -17.37
N ILE A 654 25.40 21.58 -18.56
CA ILE A 654 25.96 22.50 -19.57
C ILE A 654 24.89 23.43 -20.14
N SER A 655 23.65 22.96 -20.23
CA SER A 655 22.52 23.76 -20.70
C SER A 655 22.03 24.78 -19.68
N ASP A 656 22.55 24.78 -18.45
CA ASP A 656 22.15 25.73 -17.42
C ASP A 656 22.50 27.16 -17.79
N GLN A 657 21.64 28.11 -17.46
CA GLN A 657 21.81 29.50 -17.86
C GLN A 657 23.06 30.11 -17.23
N SER A 658 23.40 29.71 -15.99
CA SER A 658 24.60 30.21 -15.30
C SER A 658 25.89 29.85 -16.05
N PHE A 659 25.93 28.68 -16.70
CA PHE A 659 27.07 28.26 -17.52
C PHE A 659 27.22 29.19 -18.75
N TRP A 660 26.11 29.55 -19.39
CA TRP A 660 26.15 30.36 -20.62
C TRP A 660 26.30 31.86 -20.37
N GLU A 661 25.81 32.40 -19.25
CA GLU A 661 26.02 33.80 -18.86
C GLU A 661 27.51 34.15 -18.83
N GLU A 662 28.36 33.25 -18.35
CA GLU A 662 29.82 33.44 -18.35
C GLU A 662 30.44 33.47 -19.76
N ILE A 663 29.85 32.77 -20.74
CA ILE A 663 30.33 32.70 -22.12
C ILE A 663 29.82 33.89 -22.95
N GLU A 664 28.55 34.25 -22.78
CA GLU A 664 27.83 35.24 -23.59
C GLU A 664 28.03 36.67 -23.08
N GLU A 665 28.04 36.85 -21.76
CA GLU A 665 28.09 38.17 -21.10
C GLU A 665 29.39 38.39 -20.28
N GLY A 666 30.24 37.35 -20.18
CA GLY A 666 31.47 37.39 -19.42
C GLY A 666 32.53 38.34 -19.99
N PRO A 667 33.57 38.69 -19.18
CA PRO A 667 34.62 39.63 -19.58
C PRO A 667 35.53 39.09 -20.69
N ARG A 668 35.51 37.77 -20.94
CA ARG A 668 36.29 37.10 -21.98
C ARG A 668 35.33 36.26 -22.84
N PRO A 669 35.18 36.58 -24.13
CA PRO A 669 34.33 35.79 -25.01
C PRO A 669 34.98 34.44 -25.33
N LEU A 670 34.17 33.49 -25.84
CA LEU A 670 34.66 32.22 -26.37
C LEU A 670 35.62 32.48 -27.53
N GLY A 671 36.83 31.90 -27.49
CA GLY A 671 37.81 31.97 -28.57
C GLY A 671 37.81 30.74 -29.47
N PRO A 672 38.61 30.72 -30.54
CA PRO A 672 38.65 29.63 -31.52
C PRO A 672 39.00 28.27 -30.91
N CYS A 673 39.98 28.22 -30.00
CA CYS A 673 40.35 26.97 -29.34
C CYS A 673 39.25 26.49 -28.40
N GLY A 674 38.59 27.42 -27.71
CA GLY A 674 37.41 27.15 -26.88
C GLY A 674 36.25 26.53 -27.66
N LEU A 675 35.89 27.11 -28.81
CA LEU A 675 34.83 26.60 -29.68
C LEU A 675 35.16 25.19 -30.21
N GLN A 676 36.38 24.98 -30.71
CA GLN A 676 36.82 23.68 -31.23
C GLN A 676 36.81 22.59 -30.14
N GLN A 677 37.25 22.90 -28.92
CA GLN A 677 37.18 21.97 -27.79
C GLN A 677 35.73 21.64 -27.40
N PHE A 678 34.84 22.64 -27.34
CA PHE A 678 33.43 22.43 -27.03
C PHE A 678 32.74 21.54 -28.07
N TYR A 679 33.01 21.79 -29.36
CA TYR A 679 32.49 20.97 -30.45
C TYR A 679 32.99 19.52 -30.34
N LEU A 680 34.30 19.33 -30.13
CA LEU A 680 34.90 18.01 -29.92
C LEU A 680 34.27 17.26 -28.74
N ASP A 681 34.06 17.94 -27.61
CA ASP A 681 33.47 17.35 -26.40
C ASP A 681 32.02 16.88 -26.61
N MET A 682 31.20 17.72 -27.25
CA MET A 682 29.81 17.38 -27.56
C MET A 682 29.72 16.26 -28.60
N GLN A 683 30.56 16.29 -29.63
CA GLN A 683 30.65 15.22 -30.63
C GLN A 683 31.13 13.91 -30.00
N PHE A 684 32.08 13.97 -29.06
CA PHE A 684 32.53 12.79 -28.33
C PHE A 684 31.38 12.10 -27.58
N VAL A 685 30.52 12.88 -26.90
CA VAL A 685 29.30 12.36 -26.24
C VAL A 685 28.33 11.72 -27.24
N ILE A 686 28.14 12.33 -28.41
CA ILE A 686 27.31 11.75 -29.47
C ILE A 686 27.90 10.41 -29.93
N VAL A 687 29.20 10.35 -30.22
CA VAL A 687 29.88 9.16 -30.73
C VAL A 687 29.78 7.99 -29.76
N PHE A 688 30.20 8.16 -28.50
CA PHE A 688 30.12 7.05 -27.54
C PHE A 688 28.67 6.73 -27.15
N GLY A 689 27.80 7.73 -27.09
CA GLY A 689 26.38 7.56 -26.77
C GLY A 689 25.65 6.74 -27.84
N GLN A 690 26.01 6.91 -29.11
CA GLN A 690 25.48 6.11 -30.21
C GLN A 690 26.04 4.66 -30.21
N GLN A 691 27.34 4.49 -29.98
CA GLN A 691 27.96 3.15 -29.91
C GLN A 691 27.35 2.28 -28.81
N GLY A 692 27.09 2.86 -27.63
CA GLY A 692 26.46 2.17 -26.51
C GLY A 692 24.93 2.12 -26.57
N ARG A 693 24.29 2.87 -27.50
CA ARG A 693 22.84 3.14 -27.49
C ARG A 693 22.37 3.79 -26.18
N PHE A 694 23.22 4.62 -25.57
CA PHE A 694 22.95 5.31 -24.31
C PHE A 694 22.48 6.76 -24.53
N LEU A 695 22.32 7.21 -25.76
CA LEU A 695 21.82 8.55 -26.04
C LEU A 695 20.30 8.56 -26.26
N SER A 696 19.57 9.30 -25.43
CA SER A 696 18.15 9.53 -25.64
C SER A 696 17.93 10.59 -26.73
N ARG A 697 16.77 10.57 -27.41
CA ARG A 697 16.44 11.58 -28.43
C ARG A 697 16.45 13.00 -27.87
N HIS A 698 15.98 13.17 -26.63
CA HIS A 698 15.95 14.46 -25.97
C HIS A 698 17.37 14.95 -25.68
N VAL A 699 18.22 14.13 -25.05
CA VAL A 699 19.60 14.50 -24.74
C VAL A 699 20.39 14.77 -26.02
N HIS A 700 20.21 13.98 -27.08
CA HIS A 700 20.82 14.26 -28.38
C HIS A 700 20.43 15.65 -28.91
N GLN A 701 19.15 16.03 -28.83
CA GLN A 701 18.70 17.35 -29.25
C GLN A 701 19.34 18.45 -28.39
N VAL A 702 19.37 18.27 -27.06
CA VAL A 702 20.00 19.23 -26.14
C VAL A 702 21.49 19.42 -26.46
N ILE A 703 22.21 18.35 -26.84
CA ILE A 703 23.61 18.47 -27.28
C ILE A 703 23.71 19.32 -28.54
N LEU A 704 22.84 19.09 -29.54
CA LEU A 704 22.83 19.89 -30.77
C LEU A 704 22.51 21.36 -30.49
N ASP A 705 21.53 21.63 -29.63
CA ASP A 705 21.15 22.98 -29.22
C ASP A 705 22.31 23.69 -28.49
N ASN A 706 23.04 22.96 -27.64
CA ASN A 706 24.24 23.47 -26.97
C ASN A 706 25.38 23.76 -27.97
N ILE A 707 25.58 22.93 -28.99
CA ILE A 707 26.55 23.19 -30.07
C ILE A 707 26.16 24.46 -30.83
N GLU A 708 24.88 24.59 -31.24
CA GLU A 708 24.38 25.76 -31.94
C GLU A 708 24.56 27.04 -31.09
N ARG A 709 24.29 26.95 -29.79
CA ARG A 709 24.50 28.07 -28.85
C ARG A 709 25.98 28.48 -28.76
N ALA A 710 26.90 27.52 -28.69
CA ALA A 710 28.35 27.80 -28.72
C ALA A 710 28.79 28.49 -30.01
N VAL A 711 28.32 27.98 -31.16
CA VAL A 711 28.62 28.56 -32.48
C VAL A 711 28.10 29.99 -32.59
N ASN A 712 26.88 30.24 -32.12
CA ASN A 712 26.28 31.58 -32.11
C ASN A 712 27.00 32.55 -31.17
N ALA A 713 27.38 32.09 -29.96
CA ALA A 713 28.15 32.88 -29.01
C ALA A 713 29.54 33.27 -29.58
N PHE A 714 30.19 32.34 -30.28
CA PHE A 714 31.46 32.64 -30.97
C PHE A 714 31.27 33.60 -32.15
N ALA A 715 30.25 33.38 -32.99
CA ALA A 715 29.96 34.25 -34.13
C ALA A 715 29.68 35.71 -33.72
N ALA A 716 29.10 35.92 -32.53
CA ALA A 716 28.89 37.25 -31.96
C ALA A 716 30.19 38.05 -31.74
N THR A 717 31.35 37.39 -31.69
CA THR A 717 32.68 38.04 -31.63
C THR A 717 33.13 38.64 -32.97
N GLY A 718 32.41 38.35 -34.07
CA GLY A 718 32.72 38.82 -35.42
C GLY A 718 33.66 37.91 -36.22
N LEU A 719 33.99 36.73 -35.69
CA LEU A 719 34.78 35.69 -36.37
C LEU A 719 33.87 34.63 -37.02
N ASP A 720 34.33 34.04 -38.12
CA ASP A 720 33.61 32.99 -38.84
C ASP A 720 33.84 31.62 -38.16
N PRO A 721 32.80 30.97 -37.58
CA PRO A 721 32.95 29.69 -36.88
C PRO A 721 33.48 28.56 -37.78
N GLU A 722 33.05 28.50 -39.04
CA GLU A 722 33.36 27.42 -39.99
C GLU A 722 34.86 27.36 -40.36
N GLN A 723 35.58 28.49 -40.23
CA GLN A 723 37.01 28.55 -40.49
C GLN A 723 37.87 28.01 -39.34
N HIS A 724 37.27 27.83 -38.17
CA HIS A 724 37.96 27.48 -36.92
C HIS A 724 37.54 26.11 -36.38
N LEU A 725 36.59 25.44 -37.03
CA LEU A 725 36.18 24.07 -36.73
C LEU A 725 36.90 23.08 -37.65
N ASP A 726 37.42 22.00 -37.09
CA ASP A 726 37.90 20.88 -37.90
C ASP A 726 36.73 20.11 -38.51
N GLY A 727 36.94 19.50 -39.67
CA GLY A 727 35.90 18.68 -40.32
C GLY A 727 35.48 17.46 -39.47
N ASP A 728 34.22 17.07 -39.59
CA ASP A 728 33.62 15.98 -38.80
C ASP A 728 34.39 14.66 -38.88
N ASP A 729 35.03 14.35 -40.02
CA ASP A 729 35.86 13.15 -40.19
C ASP A 729 37.07 13.13 -39.24
N VAL A 730 37.70 14.28 -39.02
CA VAL A 730 38.87 14.44 -38.13
C VAL A 730 38.43 14.31 -36.68
N ILE A 731 37.33 14.98 -36.32
CA ILE A 731 36.73 14.90 -34.98
C ILE A 731 36.34 13.45 -34.66
N LEU A 732 35.75 12.74 -35.63
CA LEU A 732 35.38 11.34 -35.46
C LEU A 732 36.60 10.45 -35.25
N GLU A 733 37.71 10.66 -35.98
CA GLU A 733 38.96 9.91 -35.77
C GLU A 733 39.51 10.15 -34.36
N ILE A 734 39.56 11.41 -33.90
CA ILE A 734 40.00 11.77 -32.54
C ILE A 734 39.12 11.09 -31.48
N CYS A 735 37.79 11.11 -31.67
CA CYS A 735 36.85 10.45 -30.77
C CYS A 735 37.08 8.94 -30.71
N GLN A 736 37.23 8.28 -31.86
CA GLN A 736 37.46 6.83 -31.95
C GLN A 736 38.81 6.42 -31.37
N GLU A 737 39.85 7.22 -31.58
CA GLU A 737 41.16 6.99 -30.99
C GLU A 737 41.10 7.10 -29.47
N THR A 738 40.42 8.12 -28.95
CA THR A 738 40.24 8.33 -27.50
C THR A 738 39.45 7.17 -26.87
N ILE A 739 38.35 6.75 -27.50
CA ILE A 739 37.57 5.57 -27.09
C ILE A 739 38.44 4.31 -27.05
N SER A 740 39.27 4.10 -28.08
CA SER A 740 40.15 2.94 -28.21
C SER A 740 41.23 2.93 -27.12
N LYS A 741 41.81 4.11 -26.82
CA LYS A 741 42.78 4.30 -25.72
C LYS A 741 42.16 3.97 -24.37
N ILE A 742 40.99 4.54 -24.05
CA ILE A 742 40.31 4.33 -22.76
C ILE A 742 39.83 2.88 -22.60
N SER A 743 39.33 2.27 -23.68
CA SER A 743 38.86 0.87 -23.68
C SER A 743 39.98 -0.18 -23.68
N GLY A 744 41.24 0.22 -23.78
CA GLY A 744 42.38 -0.70 -23.91
C GLY A 744 42.40 -1.52 -25.21
N ARG A 745 41.59 -1.16 -26.21
CA ARG A 745 41.60 -1.76 -27.55
C ARG A 745 42.57 -0.97 -28.42
N GLY A 746 43.87 -1.27 -28.34
CA GLY A 746 44.86 -0.67 -29.24
C GLY A 746 44.51 -0.92 -30.72
N ARG A 747 44.79 0.06 -31.61
CA ARG A 747 44.61 -0.06 -33.07
C ARG A 747 45.26 -1.37 -33.56
N PHE A 748 44.46 -2.39 -33.86
CA PHE A 748 44.90 -3.47 -34.73
C PHE A 748 44.96 -2.89 -36.13
N ALA A 749 46.16 -2.54 -36.58
CA ALA A 749 46.40 -2.21 -37.96
C ALA A 749 46.06 -3.42 -38.85
N ASN A 750 45.08 -3.22 -39.72
CA ASN A 750 44.69 -4.04 -40.87
C ASN A 750 44.20 -5.49 -40.63
N GLY A 751 42.92 -5.70 -40.97
CA GLY A 751 42.44 -6.93 -41.59
C GLY A 751 41.31 -7.66 -40.86
N ASP A 752 40.07 -7.37 -41.28
CA ASP A 752 38.88 -8.25 -41.26
C ASP A 752 38.69 -9.25 -40.10
N ARG A 753 37.72 -8.95 -39.22
CA ARG A 753 36.49 -9.74 -39.06
C ARG A 753 35.66 -9.26 -37.87
N ASP A 754 34.45 -8.79 -38.17
CA ASP A 754 33.36 -8.66 -37.22
C ASP A 754 33.05 -10.01 -36.56
N LEU A 755 33.13 -10.07 -35.23
CA LEU A 755 32.79 -11.28 -34.45
C LEU A 755 31.40 -11.24 -33.82
N ASN A 756 30.55 -10.25 -34.12
CA ASN A 756 29.19 -10.19 -33.57
C ASN A 756 28.15 -9.78 -34.63
N SER A 757 27.82 -10.71 -35.53
CA SER A 757 26.57 -10.66 -36.29
C SER A 757 25.82 -11.99 -36.13
N PRO A 758 24.63 -12.00 -35.51
CA PRO A 758 23.85 -13.22 -35.30
C PRO A 758 22.88 -13.41 -36.48
N THR A 759 23.42 -13.75 -37.66
CA THR A 759 22.59 -14.23 -38.79
C THR A 759 23.39 -15.20 -39.65
N ALA A 760 23.34 -16.48 -39.29
CA ALA A 760 23.51 -17.56 -40.27
C ALA A 760 22.71 -18.78 -39.81
N SER A 761 21.45 -18.81 -40.26
CA SER A 761 20.56 -19.96 -40.17
C SER A 761 21.07 -21.12 -41.03
N VAL A 762 21.00 -22.32 -40.44
CA VAL A 762 20.56 -23.61 -41.00
C VAL A 762 20.48 -23.70 -42.54
N SER A 763 21.32 -24.54 -43.16
CA SER A 763 20.86 -25.73 -43.93
C SER A 763 22.00 -26.50 -44.62
N ALA A 764 21.96 -27.81 -44.43
CA ALA A 764 22.40 -28.93 -45.29
C ALA A 764 23.77 -28.87 -45.98
N HIS A 765 24.62 -29.87 -45.71
CA HIS A 765 24.92 -30.91 -46.71
C HIS A 765 25.45 -32.19 -46.03
N SER A 766 24.97 -33.31 -46.55
CA SER A 766 25.22 -34.68 -46.11
C SER A 766 26.54 -35.26 -46.63
N MET A 767 27.01 -36.28 -45.90
CA MET A 767 27.71 -37.50 -46.35
C MET A 767 29.23 -37.49 -46.65
N SER A 768 29.91 -38.30 -45.82
CA SER A 768 30.78 -39.45 -46.18
C SER A 768 32.29 -39.27 -46.35
N SER A 769 33.00 -40.21 -45.69
CA SER A 769 34.32 -40.83 -45.98
C SER A 769 35.56 -39.93 -45.88
N VAL A 770 36.61 -40.25 -45.11
CA VAL A 770 37.26 -41.54 -44.78
C VAL A 770 37.71 -41.55 -43.31
#